data_AF-A0A365T7F1-F1
#
_entry.id   AF-A0A365T7F1-F1
#
_cell.length_a   1.000
_cell.length_b   1.000
_cell.length_c   1.000
_cell.angle_alpha   90.00
_cell.angle_beta   90.00
_cell.angle_gamma   90.00
#
_symmetry.space_group_name_H-M   'P 1'
#
loop_
_entity.id
_entity.type
_entity.pdbx_description
1 polymer ?
#
loop_
_entity_poly.entity_id
_entity_poly.type
_entity_poly.pdbx_seq_one_letter_code
_entity_poly.pdbx_strand_id
1 'polypeptide(L)'
;MSLFDITFIGVGAMIGAGVFALTGFAAGLAGPALILAFALNGFVALFTAVSYAELGAAFPEAGGGYLWVKEALVDPNGFYAGWMSWFAHAVACSLYAVTFGVFLTEFLVYGGVLADGFQLLGFIGRGLLDKILAVLMVSLFAYINYRGAEETGKAGVIVTFIKVVILGIFVAFGILATIQTPNWPSKFLNSPRFAPNGIVGIIGAMGFTYIAFEGYEIIVQSGEEVVEPGKNVPKAVFYSLAIVVPIYVLVAFAAIGGIETIPELAARADVPASAPTWQLLGNLGELGIIEAAGQFVPYGVPLLLVAGLTATMSALNATVYSSSRVSFAMGRDRALPELFSRVHPEKRTPHLAIFLSAVLIALMAVVLPIEAVAASADIMFILLFVQVNWTVIKMRKTHPDLPRTYEVPYMPWPPLIGIVLQFMLTPFLLSALGMEIGLGPDSHGFIALVTTAIWMGLGLILYYGYSQRKEEEKIEEETPTVTTEQAPAGERREREQRILVPVANPATVEQLMRTALDLAEERDAEIEVVSVGTVPPQTPLSEGRQFVDEQHAVIDQAIEFADEERPDVPVSGKIRIGHVVSQAILNTIEQDDIDLVLMGWRSRPRRRDFVLGSNVDEVVTKSRCDVLVERVGPAADSESIGSVDSILVPTAGGPHAEFATEIARAIARRNGAYIKVIYVRSDESDRDNDAQSILDSTGAELESIEATTEIIDGADITDAIVEESADHDLTIIGASREGLLQQVVFGAIPEEVGRRAQSTVIMAKRDLGVTSRVTRWFKNRRS
;
A
#
# COMPACT_ATOMS: atom_id res chain seq x y z
N MET A 1 -20.69 -11.20 -7.78
CA MET A 1 -20.07 -12.52 -7.51
C MET A 1 -20.40 -12.96 -6.10
N SER A 2 -20.85 -14.20 -5.94
CA SER A 2 -21.09 -14.81 -4.63
C SER A 2 -19.79 -15.21 -3.94
N LEU A 3 -19.83 -15.54 -2.64
CA LEU A 3 -18.67 -16.06 -1.89
C LEU A 3 -18.03 -17.29 -2.56
N PHE A 4 -18.86 -18.18 -3.11
CA PHE A 4 -18.39 -19.36 -3.83
C PHE A 4 -17.62 -18.98 -5.09
N ASP A 5 -18.16 -18.05 -5.88
CA ASP A 5 -17.54 -17.60 -7.13
C ASP A 5 -16.17 -16.99 -6.85
N ILE A 6 -16.08 -16.05 -5.90
CA ILE A 6 -14.82 -15.37 -5.59
C ILE A 6 -13.78 -16.29 -4.95
N THR A 7 -14.19 -17.27 -4.15
CA THR A 7 -13.28 -18.29 -3.60
C THR A 7 -12.70 -19.14 -4.73
N PHE A 8 -13.52 -19.57 -5.69
CA PHE A 8 -13.04 -20.35 -6.83
C PHE A 8 -12.24 -19.53 -7.85
N ILE A 9 -12.44 -18.22 -7.93
CA ILE A 9 -11.54 -17.31 -8.65
C ILE A 9 -10.17 -17.28 -7.95
N GLY A 10 -10.13 -17.13 -6.62
CA GLY A 10 -8.89 -17.16 -5.83
C GLY A 10 -8.13 -18.48 -5.93
N VAL A 11 -8.82 -19.61 -5.73
CA VAL A 11 -8.27 -20.97 -5.94
C VAL A 11 -7.81 -21.14 -7.38
N GLY A 12 -8.57 -20.60 -8.34
CA GLY A 12 -8.24 -20.64 -9.76
C GLY A 12 -6.96 -19.90 -10.09
N ALA A 13 -6.77 -18.71 -9.50
CA ALA A 13 -5.58 -17.90 -9.66
C ALA A 13 -4.33 -18.56 -9.05
N MET A 14 -4.46 -19.10 -7.82
CA MET A 14 -3.36 -19.84 -7.18
C MET A 14 -3.00 -21.10 -7.97
N ILE A 15 -3.99 -21.93 -8.33
CA ILE A 15 -3.82 -23.12 -9.18
C ILE A 15 -3.71 -22.71 -10.67
N GLY A 16 -2.83 -21.76 -10.96
CA GLY A 16 -2.43 -21.35 -12.31
C GLY A 16 -1.30 -22.25 -12.83
N ALA A 17 -0.27 -21.66 -13.45
CA ALA A 17 0.89 -22.43 -13.89
C ALA A 17 1.77 -22.92 -12.73
N GLY A 18 1.78 -22.24 -11.57
CA GLY A 18 2.74 -22.48 -10.50
C GLY A 18 2.84 -23.95 -10.09
N VAL A 19 1.73 -24.58 -9.73
CA VAL A 19 1.74 -26.01 -9.34
C VAL A 19 2.06 -26.95 -10.49
N PHE A 20 1.72 -26.58 -11.74
CA PHE A 20 1.95 -27.45 -12.89
C PHE A 20 3.38 -27.37 -13.43
N ALA A 21 3.95 -26.18 -13.50
CA ALA A 21 5.28 -25.93 -14.08
C ALA A 21 6.38 -25.84 -13.02
N LEU A 22 6.14 -25.24 -11.87
CA LEU A 22 7.23 -24.95 -10.92
C LEU A 22 7.50 -26.10 -9.95
N THR A 23 6.56 -27.03 -9.77
CA THR A 23 6.69 -28.14 -8.80
C THR A 23 7.89 -29.05 -9.11
N GLY A 24 8.19 -29.32 -10.39
CA GLY A 24 9.36 -30.12 -10.77
C GLY A 24 10.65 -29.43 -10.37
N PHE A 25 10.87 -28.19 -10.84
CA PHE A 25 12.00 -27.35 -10.43
C PHE A 25 12.14 -27.23 -8.90
N ALA A 26 11.04 -26.98 -8.19
CA ALA A 26 11.03 -26.86 -6.75
C ALA A 26 11.39 -28.18 -6.04
N ALA A 27 11.07 -29.34 -6.62
CA ALA A 27 11.54 -30.63 -6.14
C ALA A 27 13.06 -30.78 -6.33
N GLY A 28 13.62 -30.25 -7.42
CA GLY A 28 15.07 -30.15 -7.61
C GLY A 28 15.75 -29.28 -6.55
N LEU A 29 15.12 -28.17 -6.15
CA LEU A 29 15.64 -27.23 -5.15
C LEU A 29 15.54 -27.75 -3.72
N ALA A 30 14.37 -28.24 -3.29
CA ALA A 30 14.13 -28.66 -1.91
C ALA A 30 14.31 -30.17 -1.66
N GLY A 31 14.32 -30.99 -2.72
CA GLY A 31 14.22 -32.44 -2.59
C GLY A 31 12.87 -32.87 -2.00
N PRO A 32 12.83 -33.97 -1.22
CA PRO A 32 11.65 -34.41 -0.50
C PRO A 32 11.06 -33.37 0.47
N ALA A 33 11.88 -32.43 0.94
CA ALA A 33 11.45 -31.33 1.78
C ALA A 33 10.57 -30.30 1.03
N LEU A 34 10.28 -30.47 -0.26
CA LEU A 34 9.28 -29.67 -0.99
C LEU A 34 7.91 -29.67 -0.29
N ILE A 35 7.53 -30.79 0.32
CA ILE A 35 6.28 -30.89 1.12
C ILE A 35 6.29 -29.86 2.26
N LEU A 36 7.44 -29.72 2.93
CA LEU A 36 7.62 -28.72 3.98
C LEU A 36 7.68 -27.31 3.40
N ALA A 37 8.35 -27.11 2.26
CA ALA A 37 8.41 -25.82 1.58
C ALA A 37 7.00 -25.29 1.24
N PHE A 38 6.11 -26.11 0.69
CA PHE A 38 4.73 -25.70 0.41
C PHE A 38 3.90 -25.43 1.66
N ALA A 39 4.04 -26.25 2.71
CA ALA A 39 3.35 -26.00 3.97
C ALA A 39 3.81 -24.67 4.62
N LEU A 40 5.12 -24.42 4.63
CA LEU A 40 5.69 -23.18 5.15
C LEU A 40 5.34 -21.97 4.29
N ASN A 41 5.29 -22.11 2.96
CA ASN A 41 4.84 -21.02 2.08
C ASN A 41 3.40 -20.61 2.38
N GLY A 42 2.50 -21.57 2.56
CA GLY A 42 1.13 -21.29 3.00
C GLY A 42 1.08 -20.52 4.32
N PHE A 43 1.96 -20.86 5.26
CA PHE A 43 2.10 -20.16 6.53
C PHE A 43 2.65 -18.73 6.37
N VAL A 44 3.68 -18.53 5.54
CA VAL A 44 4.21 -17.19 5.22
C VAL A 44 3.16 -16.33 4.51
N ALA A 45 2.47 -16.90 3.51
CA ALA A 45 1.42 -16.23 2.76
C ALA A 45 0.27 -15.78 3.65
N LEU A 46 -0.08 -16.55 4.69
CA LEU A 46 -1.12 -16.19 5.65
C LEU A 46 -0.90 -14.82 6.31
N PHE A 47 0.35 -14.48 6.65
CA PHE A 47 0.69 -13.19 7.28
C PHE A 47 0.45 -11.98 6.38
N THR A 48 0.49 -12.16 5.06
CA THR A 48 0.14 -11.11 4.09
C THR A 48 -1.34 -11.17 3.75
N ALA A 49 -1.90 -12.36 3.69
CA ALA A 49 -3.31 -12.59 3.41
C ALA A 49 -4.23 -11.93 4.45
N VAL A 50 -3.83 -11.89 5.73
CA VAL A 50 -4.58 -11.14 6.75
C VAL A 50 -4.62 -9.63 6.44
N SER A 51 -3.50 -9.04 5.96
CA SER A 51 -3.44 -7.63 5.56
C SER A 51 -4.32 -7.36 4.34
N TYR A 52 -4.26 -8.24 3.33
CA TYR A 52 -5.13 -8.17 2.14
C TYR A 52 -6.61 -8.34 2.49
N ALA A 53 -6.93 -9.20 3.46
CA ALA A 53 -8.30 -9.39 3.91
C ALA A 53 -8.86 -8.12 4.58
N GLU A 54 -8.08 -7.43 5.42
CA GLU A 54 -8.52 -6.17 6.05
C GLU A 54 -8.64 -5.04 5.01
N LEU A 55 -7.60 -4.81 4.22
CA LEU A 55 -7.59 -3.72 3.24
C LEU A 55 -8.60 -3.94 2.12
N GLY A 56 -8.72 -5.15 1.59
CA GLY A 56 -9.71 -5.48 0.56
C GLY A 56 -11.16 -5.46 1.06
N ALA A 57 -11.38 -5.67 2.36
CA ALA A 57 -12.70 -5.48 2.96
C ALA A 57 -13.06 -4.01 3.17
N ALA A 58 -12.07 -3.17 3.48
CA ALA A 58 -12.27 -1.75 3.77
C ALA A 58 -12.27 -0.87 2.49
N PHE A 59 -11.49 -1.24 1.48
CA PHE A 59 -11.36 -0.55 0.20
C PHE A 59 -11.64 -1.53 -0.95
N PRO A 60 -12.92 -1.82 -1.25
CA PRO A 60 -13.30 -2.80 -2.28
C PRO A 60 -13.13 -2.29 -3.72
N GLU A 61 -12.39 -1.20 -3.92
CA GLU A 61 -12.21 -0.52 -5.21
C GLU A 61 -11.14 -1.19 -6.08
N ALA A 62 -11.29 -1.05 -7.40
CA ALA A 62 -10.29 -1.54 -8.36
C ALA A 62 -8.97 -0.75 -8.21
N GLY A 63 -7.86 -1.46 -8.03
CA GLY A 63 -6.52 -0.87 -7.88
C GLY A 63 -5.67 -1.58 -6.81
N GLY A 64 -6.31 -2.24 -5.84
CA GLY A 64 -5.65 -3.08 -4.84
C GLY A 64 -4.50 -2.36 -4.13
N GLY A 65 -3.33 -3.02 -4.07
CA GLY A 65 -2.15 -2.51 -3.38
C GLY A 65 -1.69 -1.11 -3.80
N TYR A 66 -1.89 -0.73 -5.07
CA TYR A 66 -1.55 0.62 -5.56
C TYR A 66 -2.33 1.70 -4.81
N LEU A 67 -3.66 1.55 -4.75
CA LEU A 67 -4.54 2.55 -4.15
C LEU A 67 -4.32 2.65 -2.64
N TRP A 68 -4.19 1.50 -1.96
CA TRP A 68 -3.99 1.48 -0.51
C TRP A 68 -2.66 2.13 -0.10
N VAL A 69 -1.59 1.82 -0.84
CA VAL A 69 -0.27 2.39 -0.58
C VAL A 69 -0.27 3.88 -0.88
N LYS A 70 -0.91 4.32 -1.97
CA LYS A 70 -1.03 5.75 -2.32
C LYS A 70 -1.78 6.53 -1.23
N GLU A 71 -2.83 5.94 -0.67
CA GLU A 71 -3.62 6.56 0.38
C GLU A 71 -2.84 6.69 1.70
N ALA A 72 -2.11 5.64 2.09
CA ALA A 72 -1.46 5.60 3.41
C ALA A 72 -0.02 6.13 3.42
N LEU A 73 0.78 5.81 2.40
CA LEU A 73 2.23 6.08 2.39
C LEU A 73 2.51 7.39 1.64
N VAL A 74 3.58 8.06 2.04
CA VAL A 74 4.04 9.28 1.36
C VAL A 74 4.59 8.93 -0.01
N ASP A 75 4.58 9.88 -0.94
CA ASP A 75 5.25 9.68 -2.22
C ASP A 75 6.76 9.43 -2.07
N PRO A 76 7.37 8.64 -2.98
CA PRO A 76 6.82 8.03 -4.21
C PRO A 76 6.23 6.63 -4.02
N ASN A 77 5.88 6.23 -2.78
CA ASN A 77 5.50 4.84 -2.50
C ASN A 77 4.24 4.40 -3.27
N GLY A 78 3.24 5.28 -3.42
CA GLY A 78 2.04 5.00 -4.22
C GLY A 78 2.39 4.66 -5.67
N PHE A 79 3.20 5.49 -6.33
CA PHE A 79 3.69 5.23 -7.69
C PHE A 79 4.42 3.87 -7.76
N TYR A 80 5.34 3.61 -6.83
CA TYR A 80 6.09 2.36 -6.82
C TYR A 80 5.21 1.13 -6.61
N ALA A 81 4.22 1.18 -5.73
CA ALA A 81 3.27 0.08 -5.55
C ALA A 81 2.57 -0.28 -6.87
N GLY A 82 2.09 0.72 -7.61
CA GLY A 82 1.47 0.51 -8.92
C GLY A 82 2.47 0.01 -9.97
N TRP A 83 3.66 0.59 -10.02
CA TRP A 83 4.73 0.22 -10.96
C TRP A 83 5.23 -1.22 -10.76
N MET A 84 5.37 -1.64 -9.49
CA MET A 84 5.72 -3.00 -9.11
C MET A 84 4.57 -3.95 -9.41
N SER A 85 3.33 -3.61 -9.04
CA SER A 85 2.15 -4.45 -9.30
C SER A 85 1.95 -4.68 -10.80
N TRP A 86 2.04 -3.63 -11.64
CA TRP A 86 1.89 -3.76 -13.09
C TRP A 86 2.90 -4.75 -13.68
N PHE A 87 4.17 -4.65 -13.27
CA PHE A 87 5.23 -5.54 -13.71
C PHE A 87 5.08 -6.95 -13.17
N ALA A 88 4.80 -7.10 -11.88
CA ALA A 88 4.64 -8.40 -11.24
C ALA A 88 3.55 -9.23 -11.95
N HIS A 89 2.39 -8.61 -12.22
CA HIS A 89 1.32 -9.23 -13.01
C HIS A 89 1.73 -9.52 -14.46
N ALA A 90 2.44 -8.61 -15.13
CA ALA A 90 2.89 -8.83 -16.50
C ALA A 90 3.91 -9.99 -16.60
N VAL A 91 4.82 -10.08 -15.63
CA VAL A 91 5.81 -11.17 -15.58
C VAL A 91 5.13 -12.49 -15.21
N ALA A 92 4.16 -12.49 -14.28
CA ALA A 92 3.33 -13.66 -13.99
C ALA A 92 2.56 -14.17 -15.23
N CYS A 93 1.96 -13.27 -16.02
CA CYS A 93 1.33 -13.62 -17.30
C CYS A 93 2.32 -14.30 -18.24
N SER A 94 3.58 -13.86 -18.28
CA SER A 94 4.58 -14.43 -19.16
C SER A 94 4.96 -15.85 -18.73
N LEU A 95 5.02 -16.14 -17.42
CA LEU A 95 5.16 -17.50 -16.90
C LEU A 95 4.01 -18.40 -17.39
N TYR A 96 2.78 -17.90 -17.34
CA TYR A 96 1.59 -18.64 -17.79
C TYR A 96 1.62 -18.90 -19.30
N ALA A 97 2.05 -17.91 -20.08
CA ALA A 97 2.16 -18.01 -21.53
C ALA A 97 3.24 -19.02 -21.95
N VAL A 98 4.42 -18.96 -21.34
CA VAL A 98 5.53 -19.89 -21.61
C VAL A 98 5.12 -21.32 -21.24
N THR A 99 4.51 -21.50 -20.06
CA THR A 99 4.00 -22.81 -19.61
C THR A 99 2.97 -23.36 -20.59
N PHE A 100 2.03 -22.54 -21.06
CA PHE A 100 1.04 -22.94 -22.06
C PHE A 100 1.73 -23.43 -23.35
N GLY A 101 2.74 -22.69 -23.82
CA GLY A 101 3.52 -23.07 -24.99
C GLY A 101 4.15 -24.46 -24.85
N VAL A 102 4.85 -24.69 -23.73
CA VAL A 102 5.50 -25.98 -23.44
C VAL A 102 4.48 -27.11 -23.38
N PHE A 103 3.36 -26.92 -22.66
CA PHE A 103 2.34 -27.95 -22.52
C PHE A 103 1.62 -28.23 -23.84
N LEU A 104 1.37 -27.21 -24.66
CA LEU A 104 0.70 -27.42 -25.94
C LEU A 104 1.62 -28.14 -26.92
N THR A 105 2.91 -27.80 -26.95
CA THR A 105 3.90 -28.54 -27.74
C THR A 105 3.99 -29.99 -27.28
N GLU A 106 4.07 -30.24 -25.97
CA GLU A 106 4.11 -31.60 -25.42
C GLU A 106 2.83 -32.38 -25.76
N PHE A 107 1.66 -31.74 -25.70
CA PHE A 107 0.39 -32.35 -26.09
C PHE A 107 0.36 -32.75 -27.58
N LEU A 108 0.93 -31.92 -28.46
CA LEU A 108 1.03 -32.21 -29.89
C LEU A 108 2.01 -33.35 -30.18
N VAL A 109 3.12 -33.42 -29.45
CA VAL A 109 4.11 -34.50 -29.56
C VAL A 109 3.52 -35.81 -29.05
N TYR A 110 2.93 -35.81 -27.86
CA TYR A 110 2.28 -36.98 -27.26
C TYR A 110 1.13 -37.49 -28.13
N GLY A 111 0.34 -36.59 -28.73
CA GLY A 111 -0.75 -36.93 -29.65
C GLY A 111 -0.31 -37.46 -31.01
N GLY A 112 1.01 -37.51 -31.29
CA GLY A 112 1.57 -37.96 -32.57
C GLY A 112 1.39 -36.98 -33.73
N VAL A 113 0.96 -35.74 -33.46
CA VAL A 113 0.85 -34.67 -34.46
C VAL A 113 2.24 -34.16 -34.86
N LEU A 114 3.15 -34.10 -33.88
CA LEU A 114 4.56 -33.77 -34.08
C LEU A 114 5.44 -34.95 -33.64
N ALA A 115 6.53 -35.20 -34.37
CA ALA A 115 7.53 -36.18 -33.95
C ALA A 115 8.42 -35.61 -32.83
N ASP A 116 8.94 -36.47 -31.97
CA ASP A 116 9.97 -36.06 -31.02
C ASP A 116 11.21 -35.56 -31.79
N GLY A 117 11.75 -34.40 -31.39
CA GLY A 117 12.83 -33.72 -32.11
C GLY A 117 12.45 -33.07 -33.45
N PHE A 118 11.17 -32.77 -33.69
CA PHE A 118 10.72 -32.12 -34.93
C PHE A 118 11.49 -30.82 -35.27
N GLN A 119 11.59 -30.53 -36.57
CA GLN A 119 12.07 -29.27 -37.11
C GLN A 119 11.09 -28.78 -38.19
N LEU A 120 10.12 -27.96 -37.79
CA LEU A 120 9.16 -27.36 -38.72
C LEU A 120 9.89 -26.31 -39.56
N LEU A 121 9.68 -26.34 -40.88
CA LEU A 121 10.33 -25.43 -41.85
C LEU A 121 11.87 -25.42 -41.78
N GLY A 122 12.49 -26.42 -41.15
CA GLY A 122 13.95 -26.57 -41.04
C GLY A 122 14.65 -25.69 -39.98
N PHE A 123 13.91 -24.85 -39.25
CA PHE A 123 14.49 -23.98 -38.20
C PHE A 123 13.60 -23.81 -36.96
N ILE A 124 12.32 -24.22 -37.02
CA ILE A 124 11.40 -24.16 -35.88
C ILE A 124 11.48 -25.50 -35.14
N GLY A 125 12.40 -25.55 -34.17
CA GLY A 125 12.43 -26.61 -33.17
C GLY A 125 11.49 -26.34 -31.99
N ARG A 126 11.52 -27.25 -31.01
CA ARG A 126 10.69 -27.24 -29.80
C ARG A 126 10.68 -25.88 -29.08
N GLY A 127 11.84 -25.38 -28.66
CA GLY A 127 11.92 -24.13 -27.89
C GLY A 127 11.44 -22.89 -28.64
N LEU A 128 11.57 -22.84 -29.98
CA LEU A 128 11.01 -21.72 -30.75
C LEU A 128 9.49 -21.85 -30.90
N LEU A 129 8.97 -23.07 -31.07
CA LEU A 129 7.54 -23.31 -31.10
C LEU A 129 6.89 -22.92 -29.78
N ASP A 130 7.48 -23.29 -28.64
CA ASP A 130 6.98 -22.95 -27.31
C ASP A 130 6.80 -21.43 -27.15
N LYS A 131 7.82 -20.65 -27.58
CA LYS A 131 7.78 -19.18 -27.57
C LYS A 131 6.74 -18.60 -28.53
N ILE A 132 6.61 -19.17 -29.74
CA ILE A 132 5.58 -18.74 -30.71
C ILE A 132 4.19 -18.96 -30.12
N LEU A 133 3.93 -20.13 -29.54
CA LEU A 133 2.65 -20.46 -28.91
C LEU A 133 2.37 -19.56 -27.70
N ALA A 134 3.38 -19.24 -26.90
CA ALA A 134 3.26 -18.27 -25.80
C ALA A 134 2.82 -16.88 -26.32
N VAL A 135 3.46 -16.35 -27.36
CA VAL A 135 3.10 -15.04 -27.94
C VAL A 135 1.71 -15.06 -28.56
N LEU A 136 1.33 -16.14 -29.25
CA LEU A 136 -0.01 -16.31 -29.80
C LEU A 136 -1.07 -16.33 -28.70
N MET A 137 -0.79 -17.01 -27.60
CA MET A 137 -1.65 -17.09 -26.43
C MET A 137 -1.84 -15.73 -25.76
N VAL A 138 -0.77 -14.97 -25.54
CA VAL A 138 -0.83 -13.59 -25.04
C VAL A 138 -1.66 -12.70 -25.97
N SER A 139 -1.42 -12.80 -27.28
CA SER A 139 -2.14 -12.01 -28.29
C SER A 139 -3.64 -12.33 -28.31
N LEU A 140 -4.00 -13.61 -28.17
CA LEU A 140 -5.39 -14.06 -28.10
C LEU A 140 -6.10 -13.46 -26.89
N PHE A 141 -5.51 -13.56 -25.70
CA PHE A 141 -6.14 -13.04 -24.48
C PHE A 141 -6.11 -11.53 -24.37
N ALA A 142 -5.08 -10.87 -24.91
CA ALA A 142 -5.08 -9.42 -25.10
C ALA A 142 -6.25 -8.99 -26.00
N TYR A 143 -6.52 -9.74 -27.08
CA TYR A 143 -7.66 -9.46 -27.96
C TYR A 143 -9.02 -9.72 -27.29
N ILE A 144 -9.15 -10.79 -26.51
CA ILE A 144 -10.36 -11.08 -25.71
C ILE A 144 -10.64 -9.93 -24.73
N ASN A 145 -9.62 -9.51 -23.98
CA ASN A 145 -9.72 -8.39 -23.04
C ASN A 145 -10.02 -7.06 -23.77
N TYR A 146 -9.40 -6.81 -24.92
CA TYR A 146 -9.69 -5.65 -25.76
C TYR A 146 -11.16 -5.58 -26.20
N ARG A 147 -11.75 -6.73 -26.56
CA ARG A 147 -13.16 -6.83 -26.96
C ARG A 147 -14.13 -6.58 -25.80
N GLY A 148 -13.65 -6.52 -24.56
CA GLY A 148 -14.49 -6.43 -23.37
C GLY A 148 -15.24 -7.74 -23.11
N ALA A 149 -14.71 -8.87 -23.60
CA ALA A 149 -15.23 -10.18 -23.25
C ALA A 149 -14.74 -10.51 -21.84
N GLU A 150 -15.45 -10.01 -20.85
CA GLU A 150 -15.28 -10.41 -19.45
C GLU A 150 -15.59 -11.91 -19.39
N GLU A 151 -14.66 -12.71 -18.85
CA GLU A 151 -15.05 -14.07 -18.47
C GLU A 151 -16.12 -13.92 -17.40
N THR A 152 -17.37 -14.25 -17.76
CA THR A 152 -18.43 -14.32 -16.76
C THR A 152 -17.93 -15.25 -15.67
N GLY A 153 -17.78 -14.80 -14.42
CA GLY A 153 -17.07 -15.55 -13.37
C GLY A 153 -17.46 -17.03 -13.24
N LYS A 154 -18.66 -17.40 -13.69
CA LYS A 154 -19.12 -18.80 -13.87
C LYS A 154 -18.22 -19.68 -14.73
N ALA A 155 -17.67 -19.18 -15.83
CA ALA A 155 -16.78 -19.93 -16.72
C ALA A 155 -15.46 -20.27 -16.01
N GLY A 156 -14.83 -19.28 -15.39
CA GLY A 156 -13.64 -19.46 -14.57
C GLY A 156 -13.85 -20.44 -13.41
N VAL A 157 -14.99 -20.37 -12.73
CA VAL A 157 -15.36 -21.31 -11.66
C VAL A 157 -15.43 -22.76 -12.17
N ILE A 158 -16.04 -22.99 -13.34
CA ILE A 158 -16.12 -24.33 -13.96
C ILE A 158 -14.72 -24.86 -14.31
N VAL A 159 -13.88 -24.02 -14.94
CA VAL A 159 -12.51 -24.41 -15.29
C VAL A 159 -11.70 -24.73 -14.04
N THR A 160 -11.83 -23.91 -12.97
CA THR A 160 -11.18 -24.17 -11.70
C THR A 160 -11.65 -25.46 -11.05
N PHE A 161 -12.95 -25.72 -11.06
CA PHE A 161 -13.48 -26.96 -10.53
C PHE A 161 -12.90 -28.18 -11.27
N ILE A 162 -12.88 -28.15 -12.61
CA ILE A 162 -12.32 -29.24 -13.43
C ILE A 162 -10.85 -29.49 -13.10
N LYS A 163 -10.00 -28.45 -13.06
CA LYS A 163 -8.57 -28.64 -12.75
C LYS A 163 -8.33 -29.13 -11.32
N VAL A 164 -9.13 -28.68 -10.34
CA VAL A 164 -9.06 -29.19 -8.95
C VAL A 164 -9.44 -30.67 -8.90
N VAL A 165 -10.46 -31.11 -9.63
CA VAL A 165 -10.83 -32.53 -9.72
C VAL A 165 -9.70 -33.34 -10.35
N ILE A 166 -9.08 -32.86 -11.43
CA ILE A 166 -7.95 -33.54 -12.07
C ILE A 166 -6.76 -33.66 -11.10
N LEU A 167 -6.43 -32.60 -10.35
CA LEU A 167 -5.40 -32.66 -9.31
C LEU A 167 -5.78 -33.64 -8.19
N GLY A 168 -7.06 -33.72 -7.81
CA GLY A 168 -7.55 -34.73 -6.86
C GLY A 168 -7.33 -36.15 -7.35
N ILE A 169 -7.56 -36.42 -8.65
CA ILE A 169 -7.27 -37.71 -9.28
C ILE A 169 -5.76 -37.99 -9.24
N PHE A 170 -4.93 -37.03 -9.65
CA PHE A 170 -3.48 -37.13 -9.60
C PHE A 170 -2.98 -37.49 -8.18
N VAL A 171 -3.46 -36.77 -7.17
CA VAL A 171 -3.11 -36.99 -5.76
C VAL A 171 -3.54 -38.39 -5.31
N ALA A 172 -4.77 -38.80 -5.60
CA ALA A 172 -5.29 -40.10 -5.17
C ALA A 172 -4.47 -41.27 -5.75
N PHE A 173 -4.21 -41.24 -7.06
CA PHE A 173 -3.41 -42.28 -7.72
C PHE A 173 -1.93 -42.22 -7.33
N GLY A 174 -1.36 -41.03 -7.16
CA GLY A 174 0.04 -40.88 -6.74
C GLY A 174 0.28 -41.35 -5.30
N ILE A 175 -0.66 -41.09 -4.38
CA ILE A 175 -0.61 -41.66 -3.02
C ILE A 175 -0.71 -43.19 -3.08
N LEU A 176 -1.62 -43.73 -3.90
CA LEU A 176 -1.77 -45.17 -4.07
C LEU A 176 -0.46 -45.81 -4.59
N ALA A 177 0.13 -45.24 -5.64
CA ALA A 177 1.40 -45.70 -6.21
C ALA A 177 2.57 -45.59 -5.20
N THR A 178 2.59 -44.50 -4.42
CA THR A 178 3.58 -44.32 -3.35
C THR A 178 3.49 -45.45 -2.33
N ILE A 179 2.31 -45.71 -1.78
CA ILE A 179 2.11 -46.69 -0.70
C ILE A 179 2.32 -48.13 -1.20
N GLN A 180 2.07 -48.39 -2.49
CA GLN A 180 2.35 -49.68 -3.12
C GLN A 180 3.84 -49.94 -3.35
N THR A 181 4.68 -48.90 -3.35
CA THR A 181 6.13 -49.07 -3.52
C THR A 181 6.76 -49.65 -2.24
N PRO A 182 7.49 -50.78 -2.30
CA PRO A 182 8.17 -51.33 -1.14
C PRO A 182 9.16 -50.32 -0.55
N ASN A 183 9.12 -50.12 0.78
CA ASN A 183 9.98 -49.16 1.48
C ASN A 183 9.90 -47.72 0.93
N TRP A 184 8.72 -47.29 0.46
CA TRP A 184 8.48 -45.92 -0.01
C TRP A 184 8.96 -44.79 0.94
N PRO A 185 9.00 -44.93 2.29
CA PRO A 185 9.53 -43.87 3.14
C PRO A 185 10.99 -43.54 2.82
N SER A 186 11.75 -44.47 2.24
CA SER A 186 13.13 -44.24 1.81
C SER A 186 13.24 -43.21 0.67
N LYS A 187 12.22 -43.08 -0.21
CA LYS A 187 12.17 -42.04 -1.25
C LYS A 187 12.18 -40.64 -0.63
N PHE A 188 11.61 -40.50 0.57
CA PHE A 188 11.56 -39.23 1.30
C PHE A 188 12.70 -39.07 2.31
N LEU A 189 13.01 -40.10 3.09
CA LEU A 189 13.90 -39.96 4.24
C LEU A 189 15.36 -40.26 3.91
N ASN A 190 15.63 -41.15 2.95
CA ASN A 190 16.94 -41.79 2.77
C ASN A 190 17.42 -41.82 1.30
N SER A 191 16.98 -40.87 0.47
CA SER A 191 17.35 -40.82 -0.96
C SER A 191 17.82 -39.42 -1.41
N PRO A 192 18.98 -38.90 -0.96
CA PRO A 192 19.89 -39.44 0.07
C PRO A 192 19.51 -39.02 1.50
N ARG A 193 18.69 -37.97 1.67
CA ARG A 193 18.12 -37.48 2.94
C ARG A 193 16.89 -36.62 2.66
N PHE A 194 16.08 -36.32 3.67
CA PHE A 194 14.85 -35.51 3.53
C PHE A 194 15.06 -34.12 2.89
N ALA A 195 16.10 -33.39 3.31
CA ALA A 195 16.41 -32.08 2.77
C ALA A 195 17.84 -32.11 2.16
N PRO A 196 18.03 -32.61 0.93
CA PRO A 196 19.36 -32.80 0.33
C PRO A 196 20.13 -31.50 0.11
N ASN A 197 19.44 -30.39 -0.14
CA ASN A 197 20.05 -29.06 -0.28
C ASN A 197 19.99 -28.23 1.02
N GLY A 198 19.67 -28.88 2.15
CA GLY A 198 19.58 -28.23 3.46
C GLY A 198 18.48 -27.18 3.54
N ILE A 199 18.59 -26.27 4.52
CA ILE A 199 17.61 -25.20 4.72
C ILE A 199 17.61 -24.20 3.56
N VAL A 200 18.75 -24.00 2.89
CA VAL A 200 18.87 -23.11 1.74
C VAL A 200 17.99 -23.57 0.59
N GLY A 201 17.98 -24.88 0.28
CA GLY A 201 17.09 -25.43 -0.75
C GLY A 201 15.60 -25.32 -0.39
N ILE A 202 15.24 -25.46 0.89
CA ILE A 202 13.85 -25.30 1.35
C ILE A 202 13.40 -23.85 1.18
N ILE A 203 14.16 -22.88 1.71
CA ILE A 203 13.81 -21.45 1.62
C ILE A 203 13.90 -20.96 0.17
N GLY A 204 14.84 -21.49 -0.63
CA GLY A 204 14.94 -21.22 -2.05
C GLY A 204 13.72 -21.68 -2.84
N ALA A 205 13.26 -22.92 -2.62
CA ALA A 205 12.03 -23.42 -3.23
C ALA A 205 10.79 -22.65 -2.74
N MET A 206 10.77 -22.24 -1.47
CA MET A 206 9.73 -21.37 -0.92
C MET A 206 9.67 -20.06 -1.68
N GLY A 207 10.80 -19.35 -1.81
CA GLY A 207 10.86 -18.11 -2.56
C GLY A 207 10.46 -18.28 -4.03
N PHE A 208 10.86 -19.37 -4.68
CA PHE A 208 10.62 -19.63 -6.10
C PHE A 208 9.18 -20.03 -6.44
N THR A 209 8.46 -20.57 -5.45
CA THR A 209 7.07 -21.00 -5.61
C THR A 209 6.09 -20.07 -4.91
N TYR A 210 6.56 -18.92 -4.41
CA TYR A 210 5.73 -18.02 -3.62
C TYR A 210 4.59 -17.42 -4.46
N ILE A 211 4.84 -17.14 -5.74
CA ILE A 211 3.85 -16.73 -6.74
C ILE A 211 2.65 -17.67 -6.83
N ALA A 212 2.81 -18.98 -6.55
CA ALA A 212 1.71 -19.93 -6.56
C ALA A 212 0.67 -19.66 -5.46
N PHE A 213 1.01 -18.88 -4.44
CA PHE A 213 0.14 -18.55 -3.29
C PHE A 213 -0.54 -17.18 -3.42
N GLU A 214 -0.25 -16.43 -4.48
CA GLU A 214 -0.58 -15.02 -4.64
C GLU A 214 -2.06 -14.72 -4.97
N GLY A 215 -2.90 -15.74 -5.16
CA GLY A 215 -4.27 -15.53 -5.65
C GLY A 215 -5.19 -14.70 -4.75
N TYR A 216 -4.77 -14.35 -3.52
CA TYR A 216 -5.49 -13.36 -2.70
C TYR A 216 -5.47 -11.95 -3.30
N GLU A 217 -4.45 -11.60 -4.12
CA GLU A 217 -4.43 -10.32 -4.82
C GLU A 217 -5.52 -10.24 -5.90
N ILE A 218 -5.74 -11.33 -6.63
CA ILE A 218 -6.81 -11.40 -7.63
C ILE A 218 -8.20 -11.28 -6.97
N ILE A 219 -8.38 -11.86 -5.77
CA ILE A 219 -9.64 -11.74 -5.02
C ILE A 219 -9.97 -10.28 -4.69
N VAL A 220 -9.00 -9.51 -4.18
CA VAL A 220 -9.25 -8.13 -3.76
C VAL A 220 -9.45 -7.19 -4.94
N GLN A 221 -8.79 -7.43 -6.08
CA GLN A 221 -8.95 -6.60 -7.27
C GLN A 221 -10.33 -6.77 -7.94
N SER A 222 -11.00 -7.90 -7.68
CA SER A 222 -12.40 -8.13 -8.08
C SER A 222 -13.40 -7.64 -7.01
N GLY A 223 -12.96 -6.90 -5.99
CA GLY A 223 -13.79 -6.47 -4.86
C GLY A 223 -15.08 -5.75 -5.26
N GLU A 224 -15.04 -4.90 -6.29
CA GLU A 224 -16.19 -4.14 -6.79
C GLU A 224 -17.31 -5.05 -7.33
N GLU A 225 -16.96 -6.25 -7.78
CA GLU A 225 -17.88 -7.22 -8.37
C GLU A 225 -18.45 -8.19 -7.31
N VAL A 226 -17.94 -8.17 -6.07
CA VAL A 226 -18.32 -9.08 -4.98
C VAL A 226 -19.56 -8.58 -4.25
N VAL A 227 -20.51 -9.48 -3.99
CA VAL A 227 -21.66 -9.18 -3.12
C VAL A 227 -21.18 -9.13 -1.67
N GLU A 228 -21.50 -8.07 -0.92
CA GLU A 228 -21.02 -7.85 0.46
C GLU A 228 -19.49 -8.02 0.60
N PRO A 229 -18.69 -7.19 -0.11
CA PRO A 229 -17.24 -7.37 -0.20
C PRO A 229 -16.58 -7.37 1.18
N GLY A 230 -17.02 -6.51 2.10
CA GLY A 230 -16.49 -6.43 3.47
C GLY A 230 -16.53 -7.75 4.25
N LYS A 231 -17.47 -8.66 3.96
CA LYS A 231 -17.56 -9.98 4.60
C LYS A 231 -17.01 -11.10 3.73
N ASN A 232 -17.23 -11.03 2.42
CA ASN A 232 -16.96 -12.14 1.52
C ASN A 232 -15.52 -12.14 1.01
N VAL A 233 -14.87 -10.97 0.86
CA VAL A 233 -13.45 -10.87 0.47
C VAL A 233 -12.54 -11.54 1.53
N PRO A 234 -12.63 -11.22 2.84
CA PRO A 234 -11.84 -11.90 3.86
C PRO A 234 -12.01 -13.42 3.86
N LYS A 235 -13.26 -13.90 3.80
CA LYS A 235 -13.57 -15.34 3.79
C LYS A 235 -12.97 -16.03 2.57
N ALA A 236 -13.09 -15.40 1.40
CA ALA A 236 -12.56 -15.95 0.15
C ALA A 236 -11.04 -16.08 0.19
N VAL A 237 -10.33 -15.09 0.77
CA VAL A 237 -8.88 -15.15 0.96
C VAL A 237 -8.48 -16.36 1.82
N PHE A 238 -9.09 -16.54 2.99
CA PHE A 238 -8.76 -17.66 3.88
C PHE A 238 -9.20 -19.02 3.32
N TYR A 239 -10.39 -19.11 2.72
CA TYR A 239 -10.87 -20.35 2.12
C TYR A 239 -10.01 -20.78 0.93
N SER A 240 -9.55 -19.83 0.11
CA SER A 240 -8.66 -20.14 -1.01
C SER A 240 -7.34 -20.73 -0.51
N LEU A 241 -6.70 -20.11 0.49
CA LEU A 241 -5.47 -20.65 1.10
C LEU A 241 -5.70 -22.02 1.75
N ALA A 242 -6.79 -22.17 2.51
CA ALA A 242 -7.12 -23.42 3.20
C ALA A 242 -7.37 -24.59 2.21
N ILE A 243 -7.82 -24.30 0.99
CA ILE A 243 -8.01 -25.30 -0.08
C ILE A 243 -6.68 -25.60 -0.77
N VAL A 244 -5.92 -24.55 -1.12
CA VAL A 244 -4.74 -24.67 -1.99
C VAL A 244 -3.53 -25.27 -1.27
N VAL A 245 -3.27 -24.87 -0.02
CA VAL A 245 -2.09 -25.34 0.73
C VAL A 245 -2.07 -26.88 0.86
N PRO A 246 -3.17 -27.55 1.29
CA PRO A 246 -3.20 -29.01 1.31
C PRO A 246 -3.04 -29.63 -0.08
N ILE A 247 -3.63 -29.06 -1.13
CA ILE A 247 -3.49 -29.57 -2.49
C ILE A 247 -2.01 -29.58 -2.90
N TYR A 248 -1.28 -28.50 -2.67
CA TYR A 248 0.14 -28.43 -3.03
C TYR A 248 1.01 -29.41 -2.26
N VAL A 249 0.80 -29.51 -0.94
CA VAL A 249 1.49 -30.48 -0.08
C VAL A 249 1.25 -31.92 -0.58
N LEU A 250 -0.01 -32.24 -0.92
CA LEU A 250 -0.38 -33.56 -1.43
C LEU A 250 0.13 -33.83 -2.84
N VAL A 251 0.14 -32.82 -3.72
CA VAL A 251 0.72 -32.94 -5.07
C VAL A 251 2.22 -33.20 -4.99
N ALA A 252 2.95 -32.49 -4.13
CA ALA A 252 4.39 -32.73 -3.91
C ALA A 252 4.65 -34.14 -3.40
N PHE A 253 3.87 -34.60 -2.40
CA PHE A 253 3.98 -35.97 -1.89
C PHE A 253 3.69 -37.02 -2.98
N ALA A 254 2.59 -36.86 -3.71
CA ALA A 254 2.17 -37.76 -4.78
C ALA A 254 3.20 -37.82 -5.92
N ALA A 255 3.74 -36.66 -6.34
CA ALA A 255 4.74 -36.59 -7.41
C ALA A 255 6.05 -37.28 -7.00
N ILE A 256 6.61 -36.96 -5.84
CA ILE A 256 7.92 -37.48 -5.38
C ILE A 256 7.83 -38.97 -5.03
N GLY A 257 6.74 -39.38 -4.38
CA GLY A 257 6.57 -40.76 -3.91
C GLY A 257 6.09 -41.72 -4.99
N GLY A 258 5.20 -41.25 -5.87
CA GLY A 258 4.52 -42.08 -6.86
C GLY A 258 5.34 -42.38 -8.11
N ILE A 259 6.28 -41.49 -8.47
CA ILE A 259 7.15 -41.67 -9.63
C ILE A 259 8.31 -42.65 -9.32
N GLU A 260 8.80 -43.33 -10.36
CA GLU A 260 9.96 -44.20 -10.36
C GLU A 260 10.96 -43.76 -11.46
N THR A 261 12.25 -43.87 -11.16
CA THR A 261 13.33 -43.54 -12.11
C THR A 261 13.53 -44.70 -13.09
N ILE A 262 12.69 -44.75 -14.14
CA ILE A 262 12.83 -45.72 -15.25
C ILE A 262 13.85 -45.22 -16.29
N PRO A 263 14.52 -46.11 -17.05
CA PRO A 263 15.57 -45.74 -18.00
C PRO A 263 15.14 -44.69 -19.03
N GLU A 264 13.89 -44.74 -19.50
CA GLU A 264 13.35 -43.82 -20.50
C GLU A 264 13.24 -42.39 -19.95
N LEU A 265 12.69 -42.23 -18.74
CA LEU A 265 12.58 -40.92 -18.09
C LEU A 265 13.94 -40.40 -17.63
N ALA A 266 14.82 -41.28 -17.15
CA ALA A 266 16.17 -40.91 -16.77
C ALA A 266 16.95 -40.34 -17.96
N ALA A 267 16.83 -40.97 -19.13
CA ALA A 267 17.43 -40.47 -20.37
C ALA A 267 16.82 -39.12 -20.80
N ARG A 268 15.49 -38.97 -20.71
CA ARG A 268 14.79 -37.72 -21.04
C ARG A 268 15.20 -36.55 -20.15
N ALA A 269 15.42 -36.82 -18.86
CA ALA A 269 15.81 -35.82 -17.87
C ALA A 269 17.34 -35.62 -17.78
N ASP A 270 18.12 -36.32 -18.62
CA ASP A 270 19.59 -36.31 -18.57
C ASP A 270 20.14 -36.60 -17.15
N VAL A 271 19.59 -37.63 -16.50
CA VAL A 271 20.03 -38.11 -15.18
C VAL A 271 20.40 -39.59 -15.21
N PRO A 272 21.28 -40.05 -14.30
CA PRO A 272 21.51 -41.48 -14.11
C PRO A 272 20.20 -42.21 -13.74
N ALA A 273 20.03 -43.46 -14.16
CA ALA A 273 18.87 -44.27 -13.77
C ALA A 273 18.79 -44.53 -12.25
N SER A 274 19.90 -44.35 -11.52
CA SER A 274 19.96 -44.40 -10.05
C SER A 274 19.64 -43.06 -9.38
N ALA A 275 19.30 -42.02 -10.13
CA ALA A 275 18.99 -40.71 -9.59
C ALA A 275 17.73 -40.77 -8.71
N PRO A 276 17.72 -40.07 -7.57
CA PRO A 276 16.52 -39.92 -6.76
C PRO A 276 15.36 -39.30 -7.55
N THR A 277 14.13 -39.65 -7.17
CA THR A 277 12.92 -39.18 -7.85
C THR A 277 12.77 -37.65 -7.84
N TRP A 278 13.21 -36.98 -6.77
CA TRP A 278 13.20 -35.51 -6.71
C TRP A 278 14.18 -34.86 -7.70
N GLN A 279 15.31 -35.50 -7.98
CA GLN A 279 16.28 -35.01 -8.98
C GLN A 279 15.75 -35.23 -10.39
N LEU A 280 15.10 -36.38 -10.62
CA LEU A 280 14.38 -36.64 -11.87
C LEU A 280 13.32 -35.58 -12.14
N LEU A 281 12.46 -35.28 -11.15
CA LEU A 281 11.46 -34.22 -11.26
C LEU A 281 12.08 -32.83 -11.47
N GLY A 282 13.19 -32.54 -10.78
CA GLY A 282 13.96 -31.30 -10.92
C GLY A 282 14.43 -31.07 -12.36
N ASN A 283 15.03 -32.10 -12.96
CA ASN A 283 15.57 -32.01 -14.32
C ASN A 283 14.49 -32.08 -15.42
N LEU A 284 13.36 -32.72 -15.14
CA LEU A 284 12.18 -32.64 -16.02
C LEU A 284 11.52 -31.25 -15.98
N GLY A 285 11.86 -30.40 -15.01
CA GLY A 285 11.44 -29.02 -14.92
C GLY A 285 9.92 -28.88 -14.95
N GLU A 286 9.42 -28.11 -15.91
CA GLU A 286 8.00 -27.84 -16.11
C GLU A 286 7.16 -29.07 -16.50
N LEU A 287 7.78 -30.13 -16.99
CA LEU A 287 7.10 -31.39 -17.32
C LEU A 287 7.08 -32.39 -16.15
N GLY A 288 7.77 -32.09 -15.04
CA GLY A 288 7.99 -33.06 -13.96
C GLY A 288 6.72 -33.75 -13.46
N ILE A 289 5.67 -32.97 -13.14
CA ILE A 289 4.42 -33.58 -12.64
C ILE A 289 3.59 -34.26 -13.74
N ILE A 290 3.74 -33.84 -14.99
CA ILE A 290 3.04 -34.42 -16.15
C ILE A 290 3.59 -35.82 -16.40
N GLU A 291 4.92 -35.96 -16.41
CA GLU A 291 5.60 -37.24 -16.55
C GLU A 291 5.34 -38.16 -15.34
N ALA A 292 5.30 -37.60 -14.12
CA ALA A 292 4.90 -38.34 -12.93
C ALA A 292 3.50 -38.95 -13.11
N ALA A 293 2.54 -38.15 -13.58
CA ALA A 293 1.19 -38.64 -13.83
C ALA A 293 1.16 -39.77 -14.85
N GLY A 294 2.02 -39.72 -15.88
CA GLY A 294 2.13 -40.76 -16.89
C GLY A 294 2.46 -42.16 -16.36
N GLN A 295 3.12 -42.25 -15.20
CA GLN A 295 3.47 -43.53 -14.61
C GLN A 295 2.35 -44.15 -13.76
N PHE A 296 1.60 -43.34 -13.01
CA PHE A 296 0.65 -43.86 -12.00
C PHE A 296 -0.82 -43.51 -12.25
N VAL A 297 -1.13 -42.58 -13.15
CA VAL A 297 -2.51 -42.23 -13.51
C VAL A 297 -2.84 -42.82 -14.88
N PRO A 298 -3.96 -43.55 -15.03
CA PRO A 298 -4.45 -43.95 -16.34
C PRO A 298 -4.66 -42.72 -17.22
N TYR A 299 -4.01 -42.67 -18.39
CA TYR A 299 -3.99 -41.50 -19.27
C TYR A 299 -3.49 -40.22 -18.56
N GLY A 300 -2.56 -40.37 -17.61
CA GLY A 300 -2.07 -39.27 -16.78
C GLY A 300 -1.48 -38.10 -17.54
N VAL A 301 -0.60 -38.37 -18.52
CA VAL A 301 0.03 -37.33 -19.34
C VAL A 301 -1.02 -36.42 -20.01
N PRO A 302 -1.93 -36.92 -20.87
CA PRO A 302 -2.91 -36.05 -21.53
C PRO A 302 -3.89 -35.41 -20.54
N LEU A 303 -4.22 -36.07 -19.43
CA LEU A 303 -5.11 -35.52 -18.41
C LEU A 303 -4.48 -34.29 -17.72
N LEU A 304 -3.21 -34.40 -17.31
CA LEU A 304 -2.50 -33.30 -16.65
C LEU A 304 -2.11 -32.19 -17.63
N LEU A 305 -1.83 -32.51 -18.89
CA LEU A 305 -1.64 -31.50 -19.94
C LEU A 305 -2.91 -30.68 -20.17
N VAL A 306 -4.08 -31.31 -20.25
CA VAL A 306 -5.36 -30.59 -20.38
C VAL A 306 -5.61 -29.71 -19.15
N ALA A 307 -5.36 -30.23 -17.94
CA ALA A 307 -5.46 -29.43 -16.72
C ALA A 307 -4.49 -28.25 -16.71
N GLY A 308 -3.23 -28.45 -17.08
CA GLY A 308 -2.21 -27.40 -17.16
C GLY A 308 -2.51 -26.34 -18.22
N LEU A 309 -2.99 -26.74 -19.40
CA LEU A 309 -3.40 -25.83 -20.47
C LEU A 309 -4.61 -24.99 -20.03
N THR A 310 -5.64 -25.61 -19.47
CA THR A 310 -6.81 -24.87 -18.97
C THR A 310 -6.46 -23.98 -17.78
N ALA A 311 -5.57 -24.43 -16.89
CA ALA A 311 -5.08 -23.64 -15.77
C ALA A 311 -4.32 -22.38 -16.23
N THR A 312 -3.35 -22.54 -17.13
CA THR A 312 -2.58 -21.43 -17.71
C THR A 312 -3.47 -20.45 -18.46
N MET A 313 -4.45 -20.94 -19.24
CA MET A 313 -5.42 -20.09 -19.92
C MET A 313 -6.26 -19.25 -18.96
N SER A 314 -6.85 -19.87 -17.94
CA SER A 314 -7.67 -19.17 -16.94
C SER A 314 -6.87 -18.13 -16.15
N ALA A 315 -5.65 -18.49 -15.73
CA ALA A 315 -4.77 -17.59 -14.97
C ALA A 315 -4.29 -16.42 -15.83
N LEU A 316 -3.90 -16.66 -17.08
CA LEU A 316 -3.43 -15.63 -18.01
C LEU A 316 -4.55 -14.61 -18.32
N ASN A 317 -5.79 -15.06 -18.50
CA ASN A 317 -6.91 -14.13 -18.68
C ASN A 317 -7.09 -13.19 -17.47
N ALA A 318 -7.12 -13.77 -16.27
CA ALA A 318 -7.32 -13.02 -15.03
C ALA A 318 -6.19 -12.03 -14.75
N THR A 319 -4.95 -12.41 -15.06
CA THR A 319 -3.77 -11.57 -14.80
C THR A 319 -3.53 -10.52 -15.90
N VAL A 320 -3.90 -10.77 -17.16
CA VAL A 320 -3.93 -9.72 -18.20
C VAL A 320 -4.94 -8.64 -17.83
N TYR A 321 -6.12 -9.05 -17.36
CA TYR A 321 -7.14 -8.16 -16.85
C TYR A 321 -6.62 -7.30 -15.69
N SER A 322 -6.04 -7.94 -14.66
CA SER A 322 -5.39 -7.30 -13.52
C SER A 322 -4.31 -6.28 -13.92
N SER A 323 -3.31 -6.72 -14.70
CA SER A 323 -2.18 -5.90 -15.17
C SER A 323 -2.63 -4.64 -15.91
N SER A 324 -3.62 -4.78 -16.81
CA SER A 324 -4.14 -3.65 -17.58
C SER A 324 -4.93 -2.65 -16.73
N ARG A 325 -5.62 -3.11 -15.67
CA ARG A 325 -6.37 -2.24 -14.75
C ARG A 325 -5.45 -1.43 -13.84
N VAL A 326 -4.37 -2.01 -13.33
CA VAL A 326 -3.39 -1.29 -12.52
C VAL A 326 -2.76 -0.15 -13.33
N SER A 327 -2.26 -0.46 -14.54
CA SER A 327 -1.67 0.55 -15.42
C SER A 327 -2.69 1.61 -15.90
N PHE A 328 -3.95 1.22 -16.13
CA PHE A 328 -5.05 2.15 -16.41
C PHE A 328 -5.33 3.09 -15.22
N ALA A 329 -5.40 2.56 -13.99
CA ALA A 329 -5.63 3.36 -12.79
C ALA A 329 -4.50 4.37 -12.57
N MET A 330 -3.25 3.94 -12.74
CA MET A 330 -2.09 4.86 -12.71
C MET A 330 -2.17 5.92 -13.82
N GLY A 331 -2.62 5.55 -15.03
CA GLY A 331 -2.85 6.50 -16.12
C GLY A 331 -3.92 7.54 -15.79
N ARG A 332 -5.02 7.11 -15.15
CA ARG A 332 -6.12 8.00 -14.71
C ARG A 332 -5.64 8.99 -13.65
N ASP A 333 -4.76 8.55 -12.77
CA ASP A 333 -4.16 9.38 -11.73
C ASP A 333 -2.98 10.24 -12.23
N ARG A 334 -2.71 10.21 -13.55
CA ARG A 334 -1.56 10.87 -14.21
C ARG A 334 -0.18 10.42 -13.70
N ALA A 335 -0.13 9.33 -12.94
CA ALA A 335 1.11 8.67 -12.53
C ALA A 335 1.83 8.04 -13.75
N LEU A 336 1.06 7.61 -14.75
CA LEU A 336 1.58 7.21 -16.07
C LEU A 336 1.10 8.17 -17.18
N PRO A 337 1.73 8.15 -18.37
CA PRO A 337 1.26 8.90 -19.52
C PRO A 337 -0.23 8.73 -19.79
N GLU A 338 -0.91 9.81 -20.21
CA GLU A 338 -2.37 9.83 -20.47
C GLU A 338 -2.83 8.76 -21.48
N LEU A 339 -1.92 8.24 -22.30
CA LEU A 339 -2.18 7.09 -23.18
C LEU A 339 -2.79 5.91 -22.42
N PHE A 340 -2.37 5.67 -21.16
CA PHE A 340 -2.86 4.56 -20.34
C PHE A 340 -4.29 4.76 -19.84
N SER A 341 -4.82 5.99 -19.74
CA SER A 341 -6.19 6.26 -19.30
C SER A 341 -7.22 6.24 -20.45
N ARG A 342 -6.78 6.04 -21.70
CA ARG A 342 -7.68 6.06 -22.87
C ARG A 342 -8.57 4.82 -22.94
N VAL A 343 -9.87 5.05 -22.82
CA VAL A 343 -10.91 4.03 -22.98
C VAL A 343 -11.39 3.98 -24.43
N HIS A 344 -11.55 2.77 -24.98
CA HIS A 344 -12.08 2.61 -26.33
C HIS A 344 -13.55 3.06 -26.39
N PRO A 345 -13.97 3.92 -27.35
CA PRO A 345 -15.32 4.50 -27.38
C PRO A 345 -16.45 3.46 -27.42
N GLU A 346 -16.33 2.43 -28.27
CA GLU A 346 -17.36 1.38 -28.39
C GLU A 346 -17.21 0.23 -27.39
N LYS A 347 -15.99 -0.27 -27.17
CA LYS A 347 -15.73 -1.44 -26.32
C LYS A 347 -15.67 -1.12 -24.83
N ARG A 348 -15.50 0.15 -24.47
CA ARG A 348 -15.37 0.62 -23.07
C ARG A 348 -14.24 -0.05 -22.30
N THR A 349 -13.17 -0.45 -23.01
CA THR A 349 -11.99 -1.11 -22.44
C THR A 349 -10.75 -0.23 -22.53
N PRO A 350 -9.78 -0.35 -21.61
CA PRO A 350 -8.53 0.41 -21.63
C PRO A 350 -7.55 -0.17 -22.67
N HIS A 351 -7.91 -0.06 -23.95
CA HIS A 351 -7.25 -0.73 -25.06
C HIS A 351 -5.74 -0.52 -25.16
N LEU A 352 -5.23 0.68 -24.85
CA LEU A 352 -3.79 0.97 -24.90
C LEU A 352 -3.04 0.38 -23.70
N ALA A 353 -3.64 0.39 -22.51
CA ALA A 353 -3.09 -0.30 -21.35
C ALA A 353 -3.00 -1.81 -21.60
N ILE A 354 -4.06 -2.41 -22.17
CA ILE A 354 -4.07 -3.84 -22.57
C ILE A 354 -2.97 -4.14 -23.59
N PHE A 355 -2.85 -3.32 -24.63
CA PHE A 355 -1.84 -3.51 -25.67
C PHE A 355 -0.42 -3.41 -25.11
N LEU A 356 -0.11 -2.38 -24.31
CA LEU A 356 1.22 -2.19 -23.74
C LEU A 356 1.56 -3.28 -22.72
N SER A 357 0.61 -3.71 -21.89
CA SER A 357 0.77 -4.90 -21.05
C SER A 357 1.07 -6.14 -21.89
N ALA A 358 0.31 -6.40 -22.96
CA ALA A 358 0.53 -7.56 -23.84
C ALA A 358 1.91 -7.55 -24.49
N VAL A 359 2.41 -6.38 -24.91
CA VAL A 359 3.77 -6.22 -25.43
C VAL A 359 4.82 -6.54 -24.36
N LEU A 360 4.66 -6.02 -23.14
CA LEU A 360 5.55 -6.32 -22.02
C LEU A 360 5.57 -7.82 -21.70
N ILE A 361 4.38 -8.45 -21.61
CA ILE A 361 4.22 -9.89 -21.35
C ILE A 361 4.91 -10.73 -22.44
N ALA A 362 4.65 -10.42 -23.72
CA ALA A 362 5.24 -11.13 -24.84
C ALA A 362 6.76 -10.97 -24.89
N LEU A 363 7.27 -9.77 -24.59
CA LEU A 363 8.70 -9.51 -24.51
C LEU A 363 9.36 -10.38 -23.43
N MET A 364 8.79 -10.42 -22.22
CA MET A 364 9.31 -11.25 -21.12
C MET A 364 9.26 -12.74 -21.46
N ALA A 365 8.15 -13.21 -22.06
CA ALA A 365 7.98 -14.61 -22.46
C ALA A 365 9.00 -15.08 -23.51
N VAL A 366 9.49 -14.17 -24.37
CA VAL A 366 10.44 -14.49 -25.43
C VAL A 366 11.89 -14.34 -24.97
N VAL A 367 12.19 -13.30 -24.19
CA VAL A 367 13.56 -12.92 -23.82
C VAL A 367 14.07 -13.71 -22.61
N LEU A 368 13.23 -13.97 -21.62
CA LEU A 368 13.66 -14.53 -20.35
C LEU A 368 13.36 -16.04 -20.25
N PRO A 369 14.24 -16.82 -19.60
CA PRO A 369 13.95 -18.19 -19.22
C PRO A 369 12.89 -18.25 -18.11
N ILE A 370 12.15 -19.35 -18.04
CA ILE A 370 10.95 -19.48 -17.18
C ILE A 370 11.27 -19.27 -15.69
N GLU A 371 12.46 -19.69 -15.24
CA GLU A 371 12.92 -19.56 -13.87
C GLU A 371 13.21 -18.09 -13.51
N ALA A 372 13.82 -17.34 -14.44
CA ALA A 372 14.09 -15.93 -14.25
C ALA A 372 12.80 -15.10 -14.30
N VAL A 373 11.84 -15.50 -15.13
CA VAL A 373 10.49 -14.92 -15.15
C VAL A 373 9.82 -15.12 -13.78
N ALA A 374 9.74 -16.36 -13.28
CA ALA A 374 9.13 -16.65 -11.99
C ALA A 374 9.79 -15.86 -10.86
N ALA A 375 11.13 -15.88 -10.79
CA ALA A 375 11.87 -15.16 -9.76
C ALA A 375 11.72 -13.63 -9.85
N SER A 376 11.66 -13.06 -11.05
CA SER A 376 11.46 -11.61 -11.22
C SER A 376 10.08 -11.19 -10.71
N ALA A 377 9.05 -12.00 -11.00
CA ALA A 377 7.70 -11.77 -10.48
C ALA A 377 7.67 -11.91 -8.95
N ASP A 378 8.25 -12.97 -8.39
CA ASP A 378 8.32 -13.20 -6.94
C ASP A 378 8.96 -12.03 -6.20
N ILE A 379 10.12 -11.55 -6.66
CA ILE A 379 10.80 -10.39 -6.05
C ILE A 379 9.88 -9.16 -6.07
N MET A 380 9.21 -8.91 -7.19
CA MET A 380 8.36 -7.74 -7.33
C MET A 380 7.10 -7.82 -6.46
N PHE A 381 6.47 -9.00 -6.36
CA PHE A 381 5.35 -9.23 -5.45
C PHE A 381 5.77 -9.13 -3.99
N ILE A 382 6.92 -9.70 -3.61
CA ILE A 382 7.48 -9.59 -2.27
C ILE A 382 7.64 -8.11 -1.88
N LEU A 383 8.23 -7.28 -2.76
CA LEU A 383 8.39 -5.84 -2.50
C LEU A 383 7.05 -5.12 -2.39
N LEU A 384 6.07 -5.44 -3.24
CA LEU A 384 4.72 -4.92 -3.16
C LEU A 384 4.04 -5.30 -1.82
N PHE A 385 4.12 -6.57 -1.43
CA PHE A 385 3.51 -7.06 -0.20
C PHE A 385 4.12 -6.47 1.06
N VAL A 386 5.43 -6.21 1.05
CA VAL A 386 6.07 -5.45 2.13
C VAL A 386 5.41 -4.08 2.27
N GLN A 387 5.16 -3.37 1.16
CA GLN A 387 4.48 -2.07 1.21
C GLN A 387 3.02 -2.20 1.68
N VAL A 388 2.29 -3.23 1.24
CA VAL A 388 0.89 -3.47 1.67
C VAL A 388 0.82 -3.82 3.17
N ASN A 389 1.72 -4.68 3.66
CA ASN A 389 1.82 -5.01 5.08
C ASN A 389 2.19 -3.78 5.92
N TRP A 390 3.06 -2.92 5.42
CA TRP A 390 3.38 -1.65 6.08
C TRP A 390 2.19 -0.68 6.05
N THR A 391 1.47 -0.64 4.93
CA THR A 391 0.27 0.18 4.71
C THR A 391 -0.82 -0.14 5.72
N VAL A 392 -1.16 -1.41 5.95
CA VAL A 392 -2.19 -1.75 6.94
C VAL A 392 -1.80 -1.32 8.36
N ILE A 393 -0.52 -1.45 8.73
CA ILE A 393 -0.01 -0.96 10.02
C ILE A 393 -0.15 0.56 10.12
N LYS A 394 0.19 1.29 9.05
CA LYS A 394 0.10 2.75 9.04
C LYS A 394 -1.35 3.24 9.03
N MET A 395 -2.22 2.61 8.23
CA MET A 395 -3.64 2.95 8.15
C MET A 395 -4.37 2.74 9.47
N ARG A 396 -3.91 1.85 10.35
CA ARG A 396 -4.44 1.76 11.73
C ARG A 396 -4.22 3.04 12.54
N LYS A 397 -3.18 3.81 12.23
CA LYS A 397 -2.88 5.09 12.90
C LYS A 397 -3.46 6.29 12.16
N THR A 398 -3.41 6.30 10.83
CA THR A 398 -3.82 7.45 10.02
C THR A 398 -5.31 7.43 9.68
N HIS A 399 -5.94 6.26 9.64
CA HIS A 399 -7.36 6.08 9.32
C HIS A 399 -8.07 5.25 10.42
N PRO A 400 -8.05 5.68 11.69
CA PRO A 400 -8.64 4.92 12.79
C PRO A 400 -10.15 4.67 12.55
N ASP A 401 -10.87 5.65 12.01
CA ASP A 401 -12.33 5.63 11.83
C ASP A 401 -12.81 4.86 10.58
N LEU A 402 -11.88 4.33 9.78
CA LEU A 402 -12.22 3.54 8.60
C LEU A 402 -13.06 2.30 9.03
N PRO A 403 -14.27 2.09 8.46
CA PRO A 403 -15.10 0.96 8.82
C PRO A 403 -14.48 -0.37 8.37
N ARG A 404 -13.88 -1.09 9.32
CA ARG A 404 -13.24 -2.39 9.09
C ARG A 404 -14.20 -3.53 9.42
N THR A 405 -14.70 -4.20 8.39
CA THR A 405 -15.58 -5.36 8.58
C THR A 405 -14.79 -6.62 9.00
N TYR A 406 -13.50 -6.66 8.65
CA TYR A 406 -12.53 -7.63 9.15
C TYR A 406 -11.31 -6.88 9.66
N GLU A 407 -10.79 -7.32 10.80
CA GLU A 407 -9.63 -6.74 11.46
C GLU A 407 -8.56 -7.79 11.68
N VAL A 408 -7.32 -7.46 11.30
CA VAL A 408 -6.15 -8.30 11.57
C VAL A 408 -5.98 -8.46 13.08
N PRO A 409 -6.01 -9.69 13.62
CA PRO A 409 -5.83 -9.92 15.05
C PRO A 409 -4.38 -9.64 15.47
N TYR A 410 -4.15 -9.21 16.71
CA TYR A 410 -2.81 -9.00 17.29
C TYR A 410 -1.91 -8.00 16.53
N MET A 411 -2.49 -6.96 15.90
CA MET A 411 -1.71 -5.88 15.28
C MET A 411 -0.68 -5.27 16.26
N PRO A 412 0.54 -4.93 15.79
CA PRO A 412 1.04 -4.98 14.41
C PRO A 412 1.80 -6.27 14.06
N TRP A 413 1.71 -7.33 14.87
CA TRP A 413 2.63 -8.46 14.77
C TRP A 413 2.48 -9.30 13.49
N PRO A 414 1.27 -9.69 13.04
CA PRO A 414 1.17 -10.53 11.83
C PRO A 414 1.77 -9.86 10.58
N PRO A 415 1.46 -8.59 10.25
CA PRO A 415 2.08 -7.96 9.08
C PRO A 415 3.58 -7.74 9.24
N LEU A 416 4.08 -7.45 10.45
CA LEU A 416 5.53 -7.35 10.71
C LEU A 416 6.26 -8.69 10.49
N ILE A 417 5.68 -9.79 10.97
CA ILE A 417 6.22 -11.14 10.73
C ILE A 417 6.21 -11.44 9.23
N GLY A 418 5.13 -11.08 8.53
CA GLY A 418 5.03 -11.18 7.07
C GLY A 418 6.19 -10.47 6.36
N ILE A 419 6.44 -9.19 6.70
CA ILE A 419 7.54 -8.40 6.16
C ILE A 419 8.90 -9.08 6.38
N VAL A 420 9.18 -9.53 7.61
CA VAL A 420 10.46 -10.17 7.94
C VAL A 420 10.66 -11.47 7.15
N LEU A 421 9.63 -12.32 7.09
CA LEU A 421 9.71 -13.58 6.35
C LEU A 421 9.88 -13.34 4.84
N GLN A 422 9.18 -12.35 4.28
CA GLN A 422 9.29 -11.95 2.88
C GLN A 422 10.68 -11.44 2.50
N PHE A 423 11.27 -10.56 3.31
CA PHE A 423 12.65 -10.13 3.13
C PHE A 423 13.64 -11.29 3.27
N MET A 424 13.35 -12.26 4.16
CA MET A 424 14.15 -13.46 4.31
C MET A 424 14.07 -14.36 3.05
N LEU A 425 12.95 -14.46 2.35
CA LEU A 425 12.83 -15.34 1.16
C LEU A 425 13.71 -14.89 -0.01
N THR A 426 13.80 -13.57 -0.25
CA THR A 426 14.46 -12.99 -1.43
C THR A 426 15.92 -13.43 -1.62
N PRO A 427 16.84 -13.29 -0.65
CA PRO A 427 18.24 -13.68 -0.85
C PRO A 427 18.41 -15.19 -1.07
N PHE A 428 17.56 -16.03 -0.48
CA PHE A 428 17.62 -17.48 -0.66
C PHE A 428 17.05 -17.92 -2.02
N LEU A 429 16.00 -17.27 -2.50
CA LEU A 429 15.51 -17.42 -3.88
C LEU A 429 16.65 -17.16 -4.88
N LEU A 430 17.33 -16.02 -4.74
CA LEU A 430 18.41 -15.64 -5.63
C LEU A 430 19.57 -16.63 -5.57
N SER A 431 19.99 -17.03 -4.36
CA SER A 431 21.05 -18.01 -4.16
C SER A 431 20.69 -19.39 -4.74
N ALA A 432 19.44 -19.85 -4.55
CA ALA A 432 18.97 -21.12 -5.08
C ALA A 432 18.92 -21.16 -6.62
N LEU A 433 18.78 -20.00 -7.26
CA LEU A 433 18.82 -19.85 -8.73
C LEU A 433 20.24 -19.52 -9.26
N GLY A 434 21.26 -19.88 -8.49
CA GLY A 434 22.66 -19.82 -8.91
C GLY A 434 23.34 -18.46 -8.73
N MET A 435 22.74 -17.53 -8.00
CA MET A 435 23.42 -16.27 -7.67
C MET A 435 24.41 -16.50 -6.52
N GLU A 436 25.69 -16.56 -6.83
CA GLU A 436 26.77 -16.44 -5.84
C GLU A 436 27.23 -14.97 -5.74
N ILE A 437 27.71 -14.56 -4.57
CA ILE A 437 28.27 -13.21 -4.35
C ILE A 437 29.58 -13.12 -5.15
N GLY A 438 29.52 -12.65 -6.40
CA GLY A 438 30.70 -12.24 -7.16
C GLY A 438 30.68 -12.48 -8.68
N LEU A 439 30.03 -13.52 -9.22
CA LEU A 439 30.10 -13.85 -10.66
C LEU A 439 28.91 -14.69 -11.11
N GLY A 440 28.32 -14.35 -12.28
CA GLY A 440 27.46 -15.27 -13.04
C GLY A 440 26.43 -14.59 -13.94
N PRO A 441 26.83 -14.04 -15.12
CA PRO A 441 25.89 -13.52 -16.12
C PRO A 441 24.84 -14.55 -16.57
N ASP A 442 25.15 -15.84 -16.45
CA ASP A 442 24.29 -16.97 -16.85
C ASP A 442 23.38 -17.48 -15.70
N SER A 443 23.41 -16.86 -14.52
CA SER A 443 22.51 -17.23 -13.40
C SER A 443 21.10 -16.68 -13.62
N HIS A 444 20.10 -17.55 -13.52
CA HIS A 444 18.68 -17.15 -13.55
C HIS A 444 18.35 -16.15 -12.42
N GLY A 445 18.94 -16.33 -11.23
CA GLY A 445 18.79 -15.39 -10.12
C GLY A 445 19.39 -14.01 -10.45
N PHE A 446 20.57 -13.97 -11.07
CA PHE A 446 21.18 -12.70 -11.51
C PHE A 446 20.34 -12.00 -12.57
N ILE A 447 19.85 -12.73 -13.57
CA ILE A 447 18.94 -12.21 -14.60
C ILE A 447 17.69 -11.62 -13.94
N ALA A 448 17.10 -12.30 -12.96
CA ALA A 448 15.91 -11.82 -12.27
C ALA A 448 16.18 -10.51 -11.50
N LEU A 449 17.27 -10.46 -10.72
CA LEU A 449 17.62 -9.25 -9.97
C LEU A 449 17.93 -8.07 -10.89
N VAL A 450 18.67 -8.29 -11.97
CA VAL A 450 18.97 -7.24 -12.96
C VAL A 450 17.70 -6.74 -13.64
N THR A 451 16.79 -7.65 -14.03
CA THR A 451 15.51 -7.29 -14.66
C THR A 451 14.67 -6.43 -13.70
N THR A 452 14.52 -6.85 -12.44
CA THR A 452 13.82 -6.09 -11.40
C THR A 452 14.49 -4.74 -11.15
N ALA A 453 15.82 -4.68 -11.04
CA ALA A 453 16.56 -3.44 -10.79
C ALA A 453 16.44 -2.44 -11.95
N ILE A 454 16.51 -2.92 -13.20
CA ILE A 454 16.29 -2.09 -14.40
C ILE A 454 14.88 -1.53 -14.37
N TRP A 455 13.86 -2.36 -14.09
CA TRP A 455 12.48 -1.91 -14.02
C TRP A 455 12.27 -0.85 -12.93
N MET A 456 12.80 -1.07 -11.72
CA MET A 456 12.74 -0.11 -10.62
C MET A 456 13.44 1.21 -10.95
N GLY A 457 14.59 1.15 -11.64
CA GLY A 457 15.31 2.32 -12.13
C GLY A 457 14.54 3.11 -13.18
N LEU A 458 13.88 2.43 -14.13
CA LEU A 458 12.98 3.06 -15.09
C LEU A 458 11.80 3.74 -14.40
N GLY A 459 11.24 3.12 -13.36
CA GLY A 459 10.21 3.72 -12.52
C GLY A 459 10.67 5.01 -11.85
N LEU A 460 11.90 5.04 -11.31
CA LEU A 460 12.48 6.24 -10.70
C LEU A 460 12.59 7.39 -11.71
N ILE A 461 13.09 7.07 -12.91
CA ILE A 461 13.25 8.03 -14.01
C ILE A 461 11.88 8.56 -14.45
N LEU A 462 10.88 7.69 -14.58
CA LEU A 462 9.53 8.08 -14.99
C LEU A 462 8.83 8.90 -13.91
N TYR A 463 9.02 8.57 -12.63
CA TYR A 463 8.42 9.30 -11.53
C TYR A 463 8.93 10.75 -11.48
N TYR A 464 10.24 10.94 -11.38
CA TYR A 464 10.83 12.29 -11.30
C TYR A 464 10.82 13.03 -12.64
N GLY A 465 10.81 12.31 -13.76
CA GLY A 465 10.78 12.91 -15.09
C GLY A 465 9.39 13.32 -15.57
N TYR A 466 8.34 12.66 -15.08
CA TYR A 466 6.96 12.83 -15.56
C TYR A 466 5.92 12.87 -14.42
N SER A 467 5.83 11.81 -13.61
CA SER A 467 4.73 11.62 -12.65
C SER A 467 4.59 12.77 -11.66
N GLN A 468 5.69 13.15 -10.99
CA GLN A 468 5.67 14.17 -9.95
C GLN A 468 5.10 15.50 -10.46
N ARG A 469 5.60 15.96 -11.62
CA ARG A 469 5.13 17.20 -12.27
C ARG A 469 3.66 17.11 -12.67
N LYS A 470 3.23 15.96 -13.17
CA LYS A 470 1.85 15.78 -13.64
C LYS A 470 0.84 15.62 -12.51
N GLU A 471 1.29 15.11 -11.37
CA GLU A 471 0.52 15.06 -10.14
C GLU A 471 0.36 16.46 -9.54
N GLU A 472 1.42 17.27 -9.49
CA GLU A 472 1.35 18.69 -9.16
C GLU A 472 0.39 19.46 -10.10
N GLU A 473 0.49 19.26 -11.41
CA GLU A 473 -0.44 19.85 -12.39
C GLU A 473 -1.90 19.39 -12.15
N LYS A 474 -2.13 18.16 -11.71
CA LYS A 474 -3.47 17.65 -11.41
C LYS A 474 -4.07 18.37 -10.19
N ILE A 475 -3.28 18.52 -9.12
CA ILE A 475 -3.69 19.24 -7.92
C ILE A 475 -4.05 20.68 -8.29
N GLU A 476 -3.26 21.33 -9.15
CA GLU A 476 -3.53 22.68 -9.64
C GLU A 476 -4.79 22.75 -10.52
N GLU A 477 -5.12 21.72 -11.32
CA GLU A 477 -6.37 21.67 -12.07
C GLU A 477 -7.60 21.42 -11.18
N GLU A 478 -7.48 20.58 -10.15
CA GLU A 478 -8.54 20.30 -9.18
C GLU A 478 -8.75 21.47 -8.21
N THR A 479 -7.72 22.27 -7.97
CA THR A 479 -7.76 23.46 -7.11
C THR A 479 -6.95 24.62 -7.71
N PRO A 480 -7.50 25.32 -8.72
CA PRO A 480 -6.79 26.38 -9.41
C PRO A 480 -6.42 27.54 -8.47
N THR A 481 -5.17 27.97 -8.56
CA THR A 481 -4.70 29.21 -7.97
C THR A 481 -5.09 30.38 -8.88
N VAL A 482 -5.84 31.33 -8.33
CA VAL A 482 -6.32 32.51 -9.10
C VAL A 482 -5.31 33.63 -9.04
N THR A 483 -4.87 33.92 -7.82
CA THR A 483 -3.97 35.03 -7.51
C THR A 483 -3.01 34.57 -6.44
N THR A 484 -1.75 34.98 -6.60
CA THR A 484 -0.76 34.95 -5.54
C THR A 484 -0.33 36.39 -5.29
N GLU A 485 -0.62 36.88 -4.10
CA GLU A 485 -0.19 38.19 -3.62
C GLU A 485 1.02 37.99 -2.71
N GLN A 486 2.05 38.82 -2.89
CA GLN A 486 3.27 38.73 -2.10
C GLN A 486 3.50 40.09 -1.44
N ALA A 487 3.76 40.11 -0.12
CA ALA A 487 4.26 41.29 0.56
C ALA A 487 5.57 41.78 -0.11
N PRO A 488 5.87 43.09 -0.16
CA PRO A 488 7.01 43.64 -0.90
C PRO A 488 8.36 43.00 -0.53
N ALA A 489 9.21 42.78 -1.54
CA ALA A 489 10.48 42.08 -1.43
C ALA A 489 11.59 42.94 -0.76
N GLY A 490 11.75 42.82 0.56
CA GLY A 490 13.04 43.02 1.23
C GLY A 490 13.84 41.71 1.19
N GLU A 491 15.13 41.76 0.84
CA GLU A 491 16.09 40.64 0.66
C GLU A 491 15.75 39.35 1.46
N ARG A 492 14.90 38.47 0.89
CA ARG A 492 14.43 37.27 1.59
C ARG A 492 15.45 36.14 1.50
N ARG A 493 15.80 35.57 2.65
CA ARG A 493 16.33 34.20 2.73
C ARG A 493 15.14 33.25 2.61
N GLU A 494 15.26 32.22 1.78
CA GLU A 494 14.34 31.07 1.83
C GLU A 494 14.37 30.51 3.26
N ARG A 495 13.21 30.54 3.93
CA ARG A 495 13.03 30.00 5.28
C ARG A 495 12.68 28.51 5.18
N GLU A 496 13.17 27.70 6.13
CA GLU A 496 13.04 26.24 6.04
C GLU A 496 11.62 25.71 6.35
N GLN A 497 10.73 26.53 6.92
CA GLN A 497 9.38 26.11 7.34
C GLN A 497 8.27 27.00 6.81
N ARG A 498 7.09 26.42 6.57
CA ARG A 498 5.90 27.12 6.04
C ARG A 498 4.67 26.89 6.93
N ILE A 499 3.97 27.98 7.28
CA ILE A 499 2.73 27.97 8.06
C ILE A 499 1.57 28.38 7.15
N LEU A 500 0.57 27.51 7.00
CA LEU A 500 -0.65 27.83 6.26
C LEU A 500 -1.72 28.36 7.22
N VAL A 501 -2.31 29.50 6.87
CA VAL A 501 -3.42 30.11 7.61
C VAL A 501 -4.65 30.23 6.70
N PRO A 502 -5.57 29.24 6.73
CA PRO A 502 -6.82 29.33 6.00
C PRO A 502 -7.74 30.39 6.61
N VAL A 503 -8.06 31.43 5.84
CA VAL A 503 -8.92 32.54 6.25
C VAL A 503 -10.20 32.57 5.44
N ALA A 504 -11.29 33.00 6.10
CA ALA A 504 -12.60 33.18 5.46
C ALA A 504 -13.47 34.22 6.15
N ASN A 505 -13.16 34.60 7.39
CA ASN A 505 -13.96 35.50 8.21
C ASN A 505 -13.12 36.73 8.62
N PRO A 506 -13.38 37.92 8.06
CA PRO A 506 -12.67 39.17 8.38
C PRO A 506 -12.54 39.44 9.89
N ALA A 507 -13.59 39.10 10.66
CA ALA A 507 -13.64 39.37 12.09
C ALA A 507 -12.64 38.56 12.93
N THR A 508 -12.04 37.49 12.38
CA THR A 508 -11.11 36.61 13.11
C THR A 508 -9.72 36.56 12.47
N VAL A 509 -9.51 37.25 11.33
CA VAL A 509 -8.25 37.21 10.57
C VAL A 509 -7.09 37.75 11.39
N GLU A 510 -7.23 38.94 11.99
CA GLU A 510 -6.16 39.59 12.74
C GLU A 510 -5.70 38.75 13.93
N GLN A 511 -6.64 38.11 14.64
CA GLN A 511 -6.32 37.21 15.75
C GLN A 511 -5.54 35.97 15.28
N LEU A 512 -6.00 35.30 14.22
CA LEU A 512 -5.29 34.15 13.64
C LEU A 512 -3.90 34.54 13.12
N MET A 513 -3.78 35.70 12.49
CA MET A 513 -2.52 36.21 12.00
C MET A 513 -1.58 36.56 13.16
N ARG A 514 -2.05 37.14 14.26
CA ARG A 514 -1.24 37.40 15.46
C ARG A 514 -0.61 36.11 15.98
N THR A 515 -1.41 35.06 16.15
CA THR A 515 -0.91 33.72 16.53
C THR A 515 0.08 33.17 15.50
N ALA A 516 -0.23 33.28 14.20
CA ALA A 516 0.67 32.80 13.13
C ALA A 516 2.02 33.53 13.11
N LEU A 517 2.03 34.85 13.35
CA LEU A 517 3.25 35.67 13.37
C LEU A 517 4.14 35.33 14.57
N ASP A 518 3.55 35.12 15.76
CA ASP A 518 4.27 34.67 16.95
C ASP A 518 4.97 33.32 16.70
N LEU A 519 4.28 32.40 16.01
CA LEU A 519 4.82 31.10 15.65
C LEU A 519 5.88 31.18 14.55
N ALA A 520 5.66 32.00 13.53
CA ALA A 520 6.57 32.15 12.40
C ALA A 520 7.92 32.73 12.83
N GLU A 521 7.93 33.65 13.79
CA GLU A 521 9.18 34.25 14.27
C GLU A 521 10.01 33.28 15.12
N GLU A 522 9.37 32.46 15.96
CA GLU A 522 10.06 31.42 16.75
C GLU A 522 10.63 30.29 15.86
N ARG A 523 9.92 29.95 14.78
CA ARG A 523 10.28 28.84 13.88
C ARG A 523 11.12 29.24 12.68
N ASP A 524 11.41 30.54 12.52
CA ASP A 524 11.99 31.10 11.29
C ASP A 524 11.22 30.59 10.06
N ALA A 525 9.89 30.75 10.09
CA ALA A 525 8.97 30.27 9.06
C ALA A 525 8.40 31.43 8.22
N GLU A 526 7.88 31.09 7.04
CA GLU A 526 7.02 31.96 6.23
C GLU A 526 5.54 31.61 6.42
N ILE A 527 4.67 32.60 6.23
CA ILE A 527 3.22 32.44 6.34
C ILE A 527 2.61 32.49 4.95
N GLU A 528 1.81 31.47 4.63
CA GLU A 528 0.92 31.45 3.48
C GLU A 528 -0.52 31.57 3.96
N VAL A 529 -1.16 32.68 3.62
CA VAL A 529 -2.58 32.92 3.89
C VAL A 529 -3.37 32.39 2.71
N VAL A 530 -4.30 31.48 2.94
CA VAL A 530 -5.13 30.90 1.86
C VAL A 530 -6.60 31.23 2.08
N SER A 531 -7.26 31.68 1.01
CA SER A 531 -8.71 31.88 0.99
C SER A 531 -9.32 31.05 -0.14
N VAL A 532 -10.41 30.33 0.14
CA VAL A 532 -11.01 29.39 -0.81
C VAL A 532 -12.34 29.90 -1.35
N GLY A 533 -12.36 30.26 -2.63
CA GLY A 533 -13.57 30.51 -3.39
C GLY A 533 -14.31 29.21 -3.68
N THR A 534 -15.48 29.01 -3.07
CA THR A 534 -16.28 27.79 -3.27
C THR A 534 -17.16 27.90 -4.50
N VAL A 535 -16.97 27.01 -5.46
CA VAL A 535 -17.77 26.95 -6.71
C VAL A 535 -18.77 25.81 -6.62
N PRO A 536 -20.05 26.00 -7.03
CA PRO A 536 -21.03 24.92 -7.03
C PRO A 536 -20.56 23.71 -7.85
N PRO A 537 -20.82 22.45 -7.41
CA PRO A 537 -20.33 21.24 -8.10
C PRO A 537 -20.75 21.09 -9.58
N GLN A 538 -21.76 21.84 -10.00
CA GLN A 538 -22.29 21.84 -11.37
C GLN A 538 -21.58 22.85 -12.29
N THR A 539 -20.73 23.72 -11.75
CA THR A 539 -20.07 24.81 -12.48
C THR A 539 -18.59 24.48 -12.67
N PRO A 540 -18.01 24.58 -13.88
CA PRO A 540 -16.58 24.36 -14.07
C PRO A 540 -15.70 25.31 -13.24
N LEU A 541 -14.60 24.82 -12.66
CA LEU A 541 -13.66 25.62 -11.86
C LEU A 541 -13.05 26.79 -12.65
N SER A 542 -12.95 26.68 -13.98
CA SER A 542 -12.48 27.76 -14.87
C SER A 542 -13.33 29.03 -14.82
N GLU A 543 -14.62 28.89 -14.48
CA GLU A 543 -15.57 29.99 -14.29
C GLU A 543 -15.52 30.56 -12.87
N GLY A 544 -14.67 30.01 -11.99
CA GLY A 544 -14.65 30.33 -10.57
C GLY A 544 -14.08 31.71 -10.24
N ARG A 545 -13.43 32.39 -11.20
CA ARG A 545 -12.88 33.76 -11.03
C ARG A 545 -13.91 34.78 -10.55
N GLN A 546 -15.19 34.58 -10.87
CA GLN A 546 -16.28 35.45 -10.41
C GLN A 546 -16.59 35.33 -8.90
N PHE A 547 -16.03 34.34 -8.20
CA PHE A 547 -16.24 34.10 -6.78
C PHE A 547 -15.03 34.53 -5.91
N VAL A 548 -14.13 35.35 -6.48
CA VAL A 548 -12.80 35.67 -5.90
C VAL A 548 -12.78 37.05 -5.25
N ASP A 549 -13.63 37.99 -5.69
CA ASP A 549 -13.62 39.39 -5.21
C ASP A 549 -13.78 39.51 -3.69
N GLU A 550 -14.64 38.70 -3.06
CA GLU A 550 -14.83 38.68 -1.60
C GLU A 550 -13.62 38.09 -0.85
N GLN A 551 -12.80 37.28 -1.52
CA GLN A 551 -11.64 36.61 -0.93
C GLN A 551 -10.42 37.54 -0.88
N HIS A 552 -10.27 38.44 -1.85
CA HIS A 552 -9.20 39.44 -1.87
C HIS A 552 -9.21 40.30 -0.61
N ALA A 553 -10.37 40.81 -0.21
CA ALA A 553 -10.47 41.68 0.97
C ALA A 553 -9.99 41.01 2.27
N VAL A 554 -10.19 39.70 2.42
CA VAL A 554 -9.76 38.94 3.60
C VAL A 554 -8.25 38.70 3.60
N ILE A 555 -7.67 38.44 2.42
CA ILE A 555 -6.23 38.26 2.24
C ILE A 555 -5.50 39.59 2.42
N ASP A 556 -5.98 40.66 1.79
CA ASP A 556 -5.43 42.01 1.92
C ASP A 556 -5.39 42.41 3.39
N GLN A 557 -6.48 42.21 4.14
CA GLN A 557 -6.51 42.47 5.58
C GLN A 557 -5.44 41.67 6.35
N ALA A 558 -5.22 40.40 5.99
CA ALA A 558 -4.22 39.56 6.65
C ALA A 558 -2.79 40.02 6.35
N ILE A 559 -2.50 40.40 5.11
CA ILE A 559 -1.18 40.88 4.68
C ILE A 559 -0.91 42.27 5.28
N GLU A 560 -1.87 43.20 5.21
CA GLU A 560 -1.74 44.54 5.79
C GLU A 560 -1.48 44.46 7.30
N PHE A 561 -2.23 43.63 8.03
CA PHE A 561 -2.01 43.41 9.46
C PHE A 561 -0.61 42.86 9.74
N ALA A 562 -0.13 41.91 8.94
CA ALA A 562 1.21 41.35 9.11
C ALA A 562 2.33 42.37 8.80
N ASP A 563 2.17 43.18 7.76
CA ASP A 563 3.11 44.23 7.39
C ASP A 563 3.17 45.35 8.45
N GLU A 564 2.05 45.66 9.12
CA GLU A 564 2.02 46.62 10.22
C GLU A 564 2.64 46.08 11.51
N GLU A 565 2.30 44.85 11.90
CA GLU A 565 2.73 44.25 13.16
C GLU A 565 4.14 43.67 13.07
N ARG A 566 4.49 42.96 11.99
CA ARG A 566 5.76 42.22 11.84
C ARG A 566 6.27 42.23 10.38
N PRO A 567 6.86 43.36 9.94
CA PRO A 567 7.38 43.50 8.58
C PRO A 567 8.48 42.49 8.18
N ASP A 568 9.16 41.88 9.17
CA ASP A 568 10.25 40.93 8.97
C ASP A 568 9.78 39.47 8.77
N VAL A 569 8.48 39.20 8.92
CA VAL A 569 7.90 37.87 8.67
C VAL A 569 7.37 37.82 7.24
N PRO A 570 7.87 36.93 6.36
CA PRO A 570 7.35 36.81 5.01
C PRO A 570 5.91 36.29 5.03
N VAL A 571 4.99 37.10 4.50
CA VAL A 571 3.59 36.70 4.30
C VAL A 571 3.25 36.74 2.82
N SER A 572 2.56 35.70 2.37
CA SER A 572 2.00 35.61 1.01
C SER A 572 0.53 35.23 1.08
N GLY A 573 -0.26 35.77 0.17
CA GLY A 573 -1.68 35.48 0.01
C GLY A 573 -1.92 34.60 -1.21
N LYS A 574 -2.77 33.58 -1.08
CA LYS A 574 -3.18 32.70 -2.17
C LYS A 574 -4.68 32.52 -2.20
N ILE A 575 -5.29 32.75 -3.36
CA ILE A 575 -6.72 32.46 -3.56
C ILE A 575 -6.85 31.17 -4.36
N ARG A 576 -7.50 30.18 -3.77
CA ARG A 576 -7.79 28.88 -4.37
C ARG A 576 -9.26 28.78 -4.73
N ILE A 577 -9.58 28.09 -5.83
CA ILE A 577 -10.96 27.76 -6.19
C ILE A 577 -11.18 26.26 -5.98
N GLY A 578 -12.28 25.87 -5.36
CA GLY A 578 -12.63 24.46 -5.22
C GLY A 578 -14.13 24.24 -5.03
N HIS A 579 -14.57 23.00 -5.20
CA HIS A 579 -15.95 22.60 -4.85
C HIS A 579 -16.13 22.34 -3.35
N VAL A 580 -15.03 22.00 -2.67
CA VAL A 580 -15.00 21.65 -1.26
C VAL A 580 -13.82 22.37 -0.61
N VAL A 581 -14.08 23.14 0.45
CA VAL A 581 -13.08 24.00 1.09
C VAL A 581 -11.96 23.17 1.75
N SER A 582 -12.31 22.12 2.49
CA SER A 582 -11.33 21.22 3.11
C SER A 582 -10.39 20.60 2.08
N GLN A 583 -10.92 20.14 0.94
CA GLN A 583 -10.08 19.57 -0.13
C GLN A 583 -9.13 20.61 -0.72
N ALA A 584 -9.58 21.84 -0.93
CA ALA A 584 -8.71 22.91 -1.42
C ALA A 584 -7.59 23.24 -0.42
N ILE A 585 -7.88 23.24 0.89
CA ILE A 585 -6.88 23.42 1.95
C ILE A 585 -5.90 22.24 1.95
N LEU A 586 -6.38 21.00 1.90
CA LEU A 586 -5.53 19.80 1.84
C LEU A 586 -4.63 19.77 0.60
N ASN A 587 -5.17 20.14 -0.56
CA ASN A 587 -4.42 20.27 -1.80
C ASN A 587 -3.35 21.37 -1.70
N THR A 588 -3.64 22.47 -1.00
CA THR A 588 -2.66 23.53 -0.72
C THR A 588 -1.56 23.02 0.20
N ILE A 589 -1.91 22.32 1.30
CA ILE A 589 -0.94 21.70 2.21
C ILE A 589 0.04 20.80 1.45
N GLU A 590 -0.47 19.96 0.54
CA GLU A 590 0.33 19.03 -0.23
C GLU A 590 1.18 19.70 -1.31
N GLN A 591 0.58 20.62 -2.10
CA GLN A 591 1.30 21.30 -3.19
C GLN A 591 2.39 22.23 -2.68
N ASP A 592 2.13 22.90 -1.55
CA ASP A 592 3.00 23.91 -0.99
C ASP A 592 3.92 23.36 0.11
N ASP A 593 3.90 22.04 0.38
CA ASP A 593 4.76 21.39 1.40
C ASP A 593 4.69 22.10 2.76
N ILE A 594 3.46 22.35 3.23
CA ILE A 594 3.18 23.08 4.47
C ILE A 594 3.55 22.23 5.69
N ASP A 595 4.32 22.80 6.63
CA ASP A 595 4.72 22.12 7.89
C ASP A 595 3.66 22.23 9.00
N LEU A 596 2.91 23.34 9.03
CA LEU A 596 1.95 23.66 10.08
C LEU A 596 0.72 24.37 9.51
N VAL A 597 -0.47 23.96 9.93
CA VAL A 597 -1.73 24.62 9.58
C VAL A 597 -2.36 25.22 10.82
N LEU A 598 -2.71 26.51 10.78
CA LEU A 598 -3.47 27.19 11.82
C LEU A 598 -4.85 27.58 11.29
N MET A 599 -5.90 26.95 11.80
CA MET A 599 -7.29 27.21 11.41
C MET A 599 -8.11 27.82 12.53
N GLY A 600 -8.96 28.78 12.17
CA GLY A 600 -9.99 29.28 13.07
C GLY A 600 -11.18 28.33 13.21
N TRP A 601 -11.72 28.22 14.42
CA TRP A 601 -12.95 27.49 14.71
C TRP A 601 -14.02 28.41 15.28
N ARG A 602 -15.22 28.32 14.73
CA ARG A 602 -16.41 29.04 15.19
C ARG A 602 -17.38 28.06 15.85
N SER A 603 -17.59 28.19 17.15
CA SER A 603 -18.48 27.30 17.92
C SER A 603 -19.91 27.32 17.34
N ARG A 604 -20.34 26.20 16.76
CA ARG A 604 -21.72 25.95 16.30
C ARG A 604 -22.29 24.74 17.05
N PRO A 605 -23.62 24.63 17.24
CA PRO A 605 -24.23 23.47 17.91
C PRO A 605 -23.91 22.17 17.17
N ARG A 606 -23.63 21.10 17.94
CA ARG A 606 -23.29 19.76 17.42
C ARG A 606 -24.37 19.27 16.44
N ARG A 607 -23.97 18.93 15.21
CA ARG A 607 -24.79 18.12 14.29
C ARG A 607 -24.37 16.67 14.42
N ARG A 608 -25.25 15.74 14.06
CA ARG A 608 -25.03 14.30 14.23
C ARG A 608 -23.78 13.78 13.49
N ASP A 609 -23.32 14.52 12.47
CA ASP A 609 -22.28 14.10 11.54
C ASP A 609 -20.95 14.90 11.68
N PHE A 610 -20.90 16.00 12.46
CA PHE A 610 -19.71 16.87 12.57
C PHE A 610 -19.53 17.48 13.97
N VAL A 611 -18.28 17.74 14.34
CA VAL A 611 -17.85 18.04 15.71
C VAL A 611 -17.32 19.46 15.87
N LEU A 612 -16.28 19.84 15.12
CA LEU A 612 -15.78 21.21 15.01
C LEU A 612 -16.32 21.89 13.74
N GLY A 613 -16.71 21.09 12.75
CA GLY A 613 -17.32 21.50 11.49
C GLY A 613 -16.72 20.72 10.33
N SER A 614 -17.46 20.57 9.23
CA SER A 614 -17.08 19.69 8.12
C SER A 614 -15.68 19.97 7.56
N ASN A 615 -15.26 21.23 7.50
CA ASN A 615 -13.96 21.59 6.94
C ASN A 615 -12.81 21.33 7.93
N VAL A 616 -12.98 21.76 9.18
CA VAL A 616 -11.94 21.61 10.24
C VAL A 616 -11.73 20.15 10.57
N ASP A 617 -12.81 19.38 10.75
CA ASP A 617 -12.76 17.96 11.05
C ASP A 617 -11.99 17.20 9.95
N GLU A 618 -12.27 17.52 8.68
CA GLU A 618 -11.65 16.86 7.54
C GLU A 618 -10.16 17.21 7.41
N VAL A 619 -9.78 18.48 7.57
CA VAL A 619 -8.37 18.90 7.51
C VAL A 619 -7.57 18.31 8.67
N VAL A 620 -8.08 18.34 9.90
CA VAL A 620 -7.38 17.77 11.06
C VAL A 620 -7.23 16.25 10.93
N THR A 621 -8.17 15.58 10.27
CA THR A 621 -8.14 14.12 10.08
C THR A 621 -7.17 13.70 8.97
N LYS A 622 -7.16 14.42 7.84
CA LYS A 622 -6.44 14.01 6.62
C LYS A 622 -5.10 14.72 6.37
N SER A 623 -4.81 15.80 7.08
CA SER A 623 -3.55 16.55 6.90
C SER A 623 -2.31 15.69 7.21
N ARG A 624 -1.23 15.97 6.48
CA ARG A 624 0.08 15.33 6.62
C ARG A 624 1.10 16.25 7.31
N CYS A 625 0.61 17.20 8.11
CA CYS A 625 1.39 18.25 8.78
C CYS A 625 0.83 18.50 10.19
N ASP A 626 1.55 19.27 11.00
CA ASP A 626 1.04 19.69 12.31
C ASP A 626 -0.21 20.57 12.13
N VAL A 627 -1.19 20.45 13.03
CA VAL A 627 -2.45 21.23 12.96
C VAL A 627 -2.75 21.91 14.28
N LEU A 628 -3.08 23.18 14.20
CA LEU A 628 -3.62 24.01 15.26
C LEU A 628 -5.03 24.44 14.89
N VAL A 629 -5.94 24.31 15.85
CA VAL A 629 -7.30 24.84 15.74
C VAL A 629 -7.50 25.86 16.84
N GLU A 630 -7.61 27.13 16.46
CA GLU A 630 -7.81 28.26 17.35
C GLU A 630 -9.28 28.65 17.40
N ARG A 631 -9.85 28.70 18.61
CA ARG A 631 -11.18 29.24 18.86
C ARG A 631 -11.04 30.52 19.66
N VAL A 632 -11.38 31.62 19.00
CA VAL A 632 -11.39 32.97 19.58
C VAL A 632 -12.50 33.09 20.63
N GLY A 633 -12.16 33.52 21.85
CA GLY A 633 -13.10 33.71 22.94
C GLY A 633 -13.97 34.98 22.79
N PRO A 634 -15.14 35.08 23.46
CA PRO A 634 -16.04 36.24 23.38
C PRO A 634 -15.44 37.56 23.90
N ALA A 635 -14.39 37.49 24.73
CA ALA A 635 -13.70 38.66 25.25
C ALA A 635 -12.86 39.41 24.19
N ALA A 636 -12.63 38.81 23.02
CA ALA A 636 -11.95 39.44 21.89
C ALA A 636 -12.83 40.46 21.13
N ASP A 637 -14.13 40.56 21.44
CA ASP A 637 -15.05 41.56 20.85
C ASP A 637 -14.97 42.94 21.55
N SER A 638 -14.08 43.10 22.54
CA SER A 638 -13.82 44.34 23.30
C SER A 638 -12.52 44.99 22.79
N GLU A 639 -12.43 46.32 22.78
CA GLU A 639 -11.31 47.18 22.29
C GLU A 639 -9.91 46.88 22.89
N SER A 640 -9.74 45.79 23.63
CA SER A 640 -8.51 45.26 24.23
C SER A 640 -8.01 43.99 23.54
N ILE A 641 -8.09 43.90 22.20
CA ILE A 641 -7.36 42.89 21.44
C ILE A 641 -5.88 43.30 21.49
N GLY A 642 -5.00 42.56 22.17
CA GLY A 642 -3.59 42.98 22.12
C GLY A 642 -2.55 42.10 22.79
N SER A 643 -2.69 41.76 24.07
CA SER A 643 -1.63 41.08 24.82
C SER A 643 -2.14 39.80 25.45
N VAL A 644 -1.38 38.72 25.24
CA VAL A 644 -1.54 37.46 26.00
C VAL A 644 -0.60 37.57 27.18
N ASP A 645 -1.12 37.82 28.38
CA ASP A 645 -0.30 37.98 29.59
C ASP A 645 -0.19 36.64 30.37
N SER A 646 -1.17 35.76 30.18
CA SER A 646 -1.27 34.48 30.88
C SER A 646 -1.72 33.33 29.97
N ILE A 647 -1.00 32.20 30.03
CA ILE A 647 -1.28 31.00 29.23
C ILE A 647 -1.47 29.80 30.14
N LEU A 648 -2.59 29.09 29.98
CA LEU A 648 -2.84 27.80 30.60
C LEU A 648 -2.45 26.65 29.66
N VAL A 649 -1.66 25.69 30.15
CA VAL A 649 -1.27 24.48 29.41
C VAL A 649 -1.66 23.23 30.22
N PRO A 650 -2.85 22.66 29.97
CA PRO A 650 -3.22 21.36 30.51
C PRO A 650 -2.42 20.24 29.82
N THR A 651 -1.74 19.41 30.60
CA THR A 651 -0.89 18.33 30.08
C THR A 651 -1.25 16.97 30.69
N ALA A 652 -1.34 15.96 29.81
CA ALA A 652 -1.36 14.54 30.17
C ALA A 652 -0.12 13.81 29.64
N GLY A 653 0.87 14.56 29.13
CA GLY A 653 2.08 14.03 28.49
C GLY A 653 1.87 13.50 27.06
N GLY A 654 2.98 13.15 26.41
CA GLY A 654 3.01 12.64 25.04
C GLY A 654 3.09 13.73 23.96
N PRO A 655 3.14 13.34 22.68
CA PRO A 655 3.66 14.20 21.63
C PRO A 655 2.72 15.34 21.23
N HIS A 656 1.41 15.23 21.51
CA HIS A 656 0.47 16.33 21.29
C HIS A 656 0.53 17.36 22.43
N ALA A 657 0.77 16.92 23.66
CA ALA A 657 0.98 17.80 24.80
C ALA A 657 2.34 18.52 24.70
N GLU A 658 3.40 17.80 24.33
CA GLU A 658 4.72 18.40 23.99
C GLU A 658 4.57 19.49 22.91
N PHE A 659 3.78 19.20 21.87
CA PHE A 659 3.51 20.18 20.82
C PHE A 659 2.72 21.39 21.35
N ALA A 660 1.69 21.17 22.17
CA ALA A 660 0.96 22.27 22.82
C ALA A 660 1.88 23.16 23.67
N THR A 661 2.81 22.57 24.43
CA THR A 661 3.82 23.28 25.22
C THR A 661 4.80 24.05 24.33
N GLU A 662 5.22 23.49 23.20
CA GLU A 662 6.06 24.17 22.21
C GLU A 662 5.37 25.44 21.66
N ILE A 663 4.08 25.35 21.34
CA ILE A 663 3.25 26.49 20.90
C ILE A 663 3.11 27.53 22.03
N ALA A 664 2.83 27.09 23.26
CA ALA A 664 2.72 27.97 24.41
C ALA A 664 4.01 28.75 24.66
N ARG A 665 5.17 28.08 24.56
CA ARG A 665 6.47 28.72 24.69
C ARG A 665 6.72 29.79 23.63
N ALA A 666 6.36 29.51 22.37
CA ALA A 666 6.53 30.43 21.26
C ALA A 666 5.74 31.74 21.50
N ILE A 667 4.47 31.60 21.87
CA ILE A 667 3.58 32.75 22.15
C ILE A 667 4.05 33.48 23.42
N ALA A 668 4.35 32.77 24.50
CA ALA A 668 4.77 33.39 25.76
C ALA A 668 6.07 34.18 25.65
N ARG A 669 7.08 33.64 24.94
CA ARG A 669 8.38 34.32 24.77
C ARG A 669 8.21 35.68 24.12
N ARG A 670 7.25 35.82 23.21
CA ARG A 670 7.01 37.05 22.46
C ARG A 670 6.15 38.05 23.22
N ASN A 671 5.13 37.55 23.90
CA ASN A 671 4.23 38.42 24.66
C ASN A 671 4.74 38.74 26.08
N GLY A 672 5.80 38.06 26.54
CA GLY A 672 6.24 38.14 27.94
C GLY A 672 5.24 37.48 28.89
N ALA A 673 4.46 36.52 28.38
CA ALA A 673 3.40 35.87 29.11
C ALA A 673 3.92 34.87 30.14
N TYR A 674 3.21 34.75 31.25
CA TYR A 674 3.41 33.69 32.22
C TYR A 674 2.67 32.41 31.78
N ILE A 675 3.27 31.24 31.98
CA ILE A 675 2.66 29.94 31.66
C ILE A 675 2.31 29.17 32.94
N LYS A 676 1.04 28.79 33.11
CA LYS A 676 0.62 27.80 34.10
C LYS A 676 0.46 26.44 33.44
N VAL A 677 1.26 25.45 33.86
CA VAL A 677 1.11 24.07 33.42
C VAL A 677 0.35 23.30 34.49
N ILE A 678 -0.76 22.65 34.10
CA ILE A 678 -1.57 21.87 35.03
C ILE A 678 -1.66 20.40 34.62
N TYR A 679 -1.67 19.51 35.61
CA TYR A 679 -2.09 18.12 35.47
C TYR A 679 -3.36 17.92 36.29
N VAL A 680 -4.44 17.42 35.68
CA VAL A 680 -5.70 17.15 36.38
C VAL A 680 -5.78 15.69 36.80
N ARG A 681 -5.87 15.47 38.10
CA ARG A 681 -6.03 14.13 38.69
C ARG A 681 -7.51 13.80 38.84
N SER A 682 -7.95 12.71 38.19
CA SER A 682 -9.34 12.25 38.21
C SER A 682 -9.62 11.03 39.07
N ASP A 683 -8.58 10.29 39.51
CA ASP A 683 -8.73 9.08 40.33
C ASP A 683 -7.59 8.94 41.36
N GLU A 684 -7.86 8.38 42.54
CA GLU A 684 -6.85 8.18 43.61
C GLU A 684 -5.74 7.17 43.21
N SER A 685 -5.93 6.46 42.10
CA SER A 685 -4.97 5.47 41.57
C SER A 685 -3.85 6.07 40.70
N ASP A 686 -3.99 7.33 40.29
CA ASP A 686 -2.92 8.08 39.63
C ASP A 686 -1.78 8.28 40.63
N ARG A 687 -0.65 7.61 40.40
CA ARG A 687 0.51 7.72 41.29
C ARG A 687 1.06 9.14 41.19
N ASP A 688 1.14 9.85 42.31
CA ASP A 688 1.71 11.20 42.39
C ASP A 688 3.06 11.34 41.67
N ASN A 689 3.87 10.28 41.66
CA ASN A 689 5.16 10.26 40.97
C ASN A 689 5.04 10.35 39.44
N ASP A 690 4.00 9.76 38.84
CA ASP A 690 3.81 9.74 37.39
C ASP A 690 3.29 11.11 36.91
N ALA A 691 2.33 11.70 37.62
CA ALA A 691 1.85 13.06 37.38
C ALA A 691 2.96 14.11 37.53
N GLN A 692 3.76 13.99 38.60
CA GLN A 692 4.91 14.88 38.81
C GLN A 692 5.95 14.71 37.70
N SER A 693 6.26 13.48 37.27
CA SER A 693 7.20 13.26 36.16
C SER A 693 6.73 13.90 34.85
N ILE A 694 5.41 13.89 34.57
CA ILE A 694 4.85 14.54 33.38
C ILE A 694 5.00 16.06 33.49
N LEU A 695 4.64 16.64 34.64
CA LEU A 695 4.80 18.08 34.89
C LEU A 695 6.27 18.52 34.83
N ASP A 696 7.18 17.78 35.45
CA ASP A 696 8.61 18.08 35.43
C ASP A 696 9.16 18.05 33.99
N SER A 697 8.77 17.04 33.20
CA SER A 697 9.19 16.97 31.79
C SER A 697 8.62 18.10 30.95
N THR A 698 7.37 18.50 31.18
CA THR A 698 6.71 19.60 30.47
C THR A 698 7.32 20.95 30.88
N GLY A 699 7.56 21.15 32.17
CA GLY A 699 8.17 22.35 32.73
C GLY A 699 9.62 22.54 32.28
N ALA A 700 10.38 21.45 32.10
CA ALA A 700 11.75 21.52 31.56
C ALA A 700 11.80 22.11 30.14
N GLU A 701 10.75 21.95 29.33
CA GLU A 701 10.68 22.57 28.00
C GLU A 701 10.47 24.10 28.05
N LEU A 702 10.10 24.62 29.22
CA LEU A 702 9.74 26.01 29.50
C LEU A 702 10.79 26.77 30.33
N GLU A 703 11.99 26.21 30.58
CA GLU A 703 13.03 26.84 31.43
C GLU A 703 13.39 28.30 31.07
N SER A 704 13.15 28.71 29.82
CA SER A 704 13.38 30.08 29.35
C SER A 704 12.23 31.07 29.62
N ILE A 705 11.12 30.61 30.19
CA ILE A 705 9.87 31.34 30.38
C ILE A 705 9.48 31.32 31.86
N GLU A 706 8.78 32.35 32.33
CA GLU A 706 8.18 32.33 33.65
C GLU A 706 7.02 31.33 33.67
N ALA A 707 7.23 30.17 34.28
CA ALA A 707 6.25 29.09 34.32
C ALA A 707 6.06 28.51 35.72
N THR A 708 4.83 28.12 36.05
CA THR A 708 4.50 27.34 37.25
C THR A 708 3.89 26.01 36.84
N THR A 709 4.07 24.99 37.67
CA THR A 709 3.49 23.65 37.47
C THR A 709 2.63 23.30 38.69
N GLU A 710 1.39 22.87 38.46
CA GLU A 710 0.46 22.50 39.54
C GLU A 710 -0.30 21.21 39.23
N ILE A 711 -0.51 20.37 40.24
CA ILE A 711 -1.43 19.23 40.16
C ILE A 711 -2.75 19.70 40.79
N ILE A 712 -3.85 19.62 40.03
CA ILE A 712 -5.18 19.96 40.51
C ILE A 712 -6.07 18.72 40.59
N ASP A 713 -6.92 18.67 41.62
CA ASP A 713 -7.87 17.59 41.83
C ASP A 713 -9.23 17.94 41.20
N GLY A 714 -9.72 17.10 40.29
CA GLY A 714 -10.98 17.33 39.60
C GLY A 714 -11.72 16.02 39.35
N ALA A 715 -12.98 15.92 39.81
CA ALA A 715 -13.81 14.74 39.57
C ALA A 715 -14.11 14.52 38.07
N ASP A 716 -14.11 15.60 37.29
CA ASP A 716 -14.15 15.59 35.83
C ASP A 716 -13.00 16.46 35.30
N ILE A 717 -12.19 15.89 34.41
CA ILE A 717 -11.00 16.55 33.86
C ILE A 717 -11.38 17.81 33.08
N THR A 718 -12.47 17.74 32.32
CA THR A 718 -12.91 18.84 31.46
C THR A 718 -13.39 20.01 32.31
N ASP A 719 -14.20 19.74 33.34
CA ASP A 719 -14.72 20.78 34.24
C ASP A 719 -13.58 21.56 34.92
N ALA A 720 -12.57 20.85 35.43
CA ALA A 720 -11.42 21.47 36.09
C ALA A 720 -10.60 22.35 35.12
N ILE A 721 -10.35 21.88 33.89
CA ILE A 721 -9.64 22.69 32.89
C ILE A 721 -10.46 23.92 32.49
N VAL A 722 -11.77 23.78 32.32
CA VAL A 722 -12.65 24.91 31.95
C VAL A 722 -12.69 25.96 33.06
N GLU A 723 -12.76 25.54 34.32
CA GLU A 723 -12.73 26.45 35.47
C GLU A 723 -11.41 27.22 35.54
N GLU A 724 -10.27 26.52 35.43
CA GLU A 724 -8.95 27.16 35.44
C GLU A 724 -8.71 28.07 34.22
N SER A 725 -9.29 27.73 33.06
CA SER A 725 -9.17 28.53 31.83
C SER A 725 -9.79 29.92 31.94
N ALA A 726 -10.68 30.15 32.91
CA ALA A 726 -11.36 31.43 33.11
C ALA A 726 -10.41 32.52 33.65
N ASP A 727 -9.33 32.13 34.31
CA ASP A 727 -8.33 33.03 34.90
C ASP A 727 -7.13 33.29 33.98
N HIS A 728 -7.16 32.78 32.74
CA HIS A 728 -6.07 32.91 31.77
C HIS A 728 -6.58 33.46 30.43
N ASP A 729 -5.74 34.21 29.72
CA ASP A 729 -6.10 34.82 28.44
C ASP A 729 -6.17 33.80 27.30
N LEU A 730 -5.29 32.80 27.36
CA LEU A 730 -5.13 31.75 26.36
C LEU A 730 -5.00 30.37 27.02
N THR A 731 -5.71 29.38 26.51
CA THR A 731 -5.52 27.97 26.88
C THR A 731 -5.01 27.18 25.68
N ILE A 732 -3.91 26.45 25.83
CA ILE A 732 -3.36 25.59 24.78
C ILE A 732 -3.36 24.15 25.24
N ILE A 733 -4.08 23.29 24.52
CA ILE A 733 -4.30 21.90 24.91
C ILE A 733 -3.96 20.94 23.77
N GLY A 734 -3.19 19.90 24.07
CA GLY A 734 -2.87 18.84 23.12
C GLY A 734 -4.04 17.88 22.91
N ALA A 735 -4.17 17.32 21.70
CA ALA A 735 -5.13 16.27 21.42
C ALA A 735 -4.98 15.07 22.38
N SER A 736 -6.10 14.52 22.89
CA SER A 736 -6.08 13.38 23.81
C SER A 736 -6.04 12.03 23.06
N ARG A 737 -5.36 11.03 23.64
CA ARG A 737 -5.35 9.65 23.14
C ARG A 737 -6.38 8.82 23.91
N GLU A 738 -7.66 8.94 23.55
CA GLU A 738 -8.73 8.14 24.15
C GLU A 738 -8.82 6.72 23.55
N GLY A 739 -9.28 5.76 24.36
CA GLY A 739 -9.47 4.37 23.95
C GLY A 739 -10.56 4.19 22.88
N LEU A 740 -10.61 2.97 22.30
CA LEU A 740 -11.42 2.54 21.13
C LEU A 740 -12.90 2.95 21.06
N LEU A 741 -13.50 3.54 22.11
CA LEU A 741 -14.94 3.78 22.22
C LEU A 741 -15.35 5.27 22.25
N GLN A 742 -14.42 6.23 22.24
CA GLN A 742 -14.77 7.67 22.32
C GLN A 742 -13.98 8.59 21.36
N GLN A 743 -13.49 8.07 20.22
CA GLN A 743 -12.62 8.88 19.36
C GLN A 743 -13.38 9.94 18.55
N VAL A 744 -12.99 11.18 18.80
CA VAL A 744 -13.36 12.39 18.06
C VAL A 744 -12.05 13.12 17.67
N VAL A 745 -12.09 14.05 16.73
CA VAL A 745 -10.96 14.71 16.02
C VAL A 745 -9.76 15.08 16.92
N PHE A 746 -10.00 15.71 18.06
CA PHE A 746 -8.97 16.04 19.07
C PHE A 746 -9.14 15.27 20.39
N GLY A 747 -10.13 14.38 20.46
CA GLY A 747 -10.59 13.69 21.67
C GLY A 747 -11.65 14.48 22.45
N ALA A 748 -12.35 13.82 23.38
CA ALA A 748 -13.52 14.42 24.04
C ALA A 748 -13.15 15.61 24.93
N ILE A 749 -12.01 15.53 25.63
CA ILE A 749 -11.57 16.58 26.58
C ILE A 749 -11.20 17.89 25.85
N PRO A 750 -10.25 17.93 24.89
CA PRO A 750 -9.86 19.18 24.25
C PRO A 750 -11.02 19.87 23.52
N GLU A 751 -11.89 19.09 22.89
CA GLU A 751 -13.06 19.62 22.20
C GLU A 751 -14.05 20.26 23.16
N GLU A 752 -14.32 19.62 24.30
CA GLU A 752 -15.29 20.13 25.26
C GLU A 752 -14.74 21.33 26.05
N VAL A 753 -13.44 21.35 26.35
CA VAL A 753 -12.72 22.54 26.83
C VAL A 753 -12.86 23.67 25.83
N GLY A 754 -12.56 23.41 24.55
CA GLY A 754 -12.71 24.37 23.47
C GLY A 754 -14.14 24.92 23.36
N ARG A 755 -15.19 24.12 23.58
CA ARG A 755 -16.57 24.62 23.54
C ARG A 755 -16.93 25.52 24.72
N ARG A 756 -16.48 25.17 25.92
CA ARG A 756 -16.99 25.71 27.19
C ARG A 756 -16.14 26.84 27.77
N ALA A 757 -14.85 26.87 27.46
CA ALA A 757 -13.95 27.93 27.91
C ALA A 757 -14.45 29.32 27.48
N GLN A 758 -14.22 30.33 28.31
CA GLN A 758 -14.53 31.73 27.99
C GLN A 758 -13.35 32.44 27.31
N SER A 759 -12.13 31.99 27.57
CA SER A 759 -10.88 32.49 26.96
C SER A 759 -10.63 31.87 25.58
N THR A 760 -9.64 32.40 24.85
CA THR A 760 -9.22 31.81 23.57
C THR A 760 -8.61 30.43 23.83
N VAL A 761 -8.94 29.44 22.97
CA VAL A 761 -8.42 28.07 23.10
C VAL A 761 -7.73 27.65 21.82
N ILE A 762 -6.50 27.17 21.91
CA ILE A 762 -5.77 26.52 20.82
C ILE A 762 -5.68 25.03 21.10
N MET A 763 -6.23 24.22 20.20
CA MET A 763 -6.08 22.77 20.22
C MET A 763 -4.94 22.36 19.29
N ALA A 764 -3.98 21.61 19.81
CA ALA A 764 -2.77 21.25 19.08
C ALA A 764 -2.70 19.74 18.77
N LYS A 765 -2.51 19.41 17.50
CA LYS A 765 -2.32 18.04 17.00
C LYS A 765 -1.05 17.97 16.17
N ARG A 766 -0.07 17.25 16.72
CA ARG A 766 1.18 16.94 16.04
C ARG A 766 0.99 15.86 14.97
N ASP A 767 1.57 16.04 13.79
CA ASP A 767 1.77 14.96 12.83
C ASP A 767 2.87 14.03 13.33
N LEU A 768 2.54 12.75 13.46
CA LEU A 768 3.45 11.71 13.94
C LEU A 768 4.10 10.95 12.77
N GLY A 769 4.10 11.54 11.57
CA GLY A 769 4.65 10.99 10.34
C GLY A 769 6.01 10.29 10.54
N VAL A 770 6.08 9.01 10.19
CA VAL A 770 7.32 8.22 10.25
C VAL A 770 8.25 8.74 9.13
N THR A 771 9.40 9.32 9.52
CA THR A 771 10.57 9.76 8.72
C THR A 771 10.74 11.25 8.35
N SER A 772 10.46 12.23 9.20
CA SER A 772 10.70 13.65 8.85
C SER A 772 12.16 14.15 8.90
N ARG A 773 13.14 13.37 9.41
CA ARG A 773 14.57 13.79 9.41
C ARG A 773 15.36 13.42 8.16
N VAL A 774 14.95 12.38 7.42
CA VAL A 774 15.72 11.88 6.26
C VAL A 774 15.34 12.62 4.97
N THR A 775 14.05 12.94 4.79
CA THR A 775 13.57 13.70 3.62
C THR A 775 14.11 15.14 3.62
N ARG A 776 14.17 15.77 4.80
CA ARG A 776 14.78 17.10 4.98
C ARG A 776 16.29 17.10 4.68
N TRP A 777 16.98 15.98 4.91
CA TRP A 777 18.41 15.82 4.57
C TRP A 777 18.68 15.70 3.06
N PHE A 778 17.75 15.13 2.28
CA PHE A 778 17.89 15.00 0.83
C PHE A 778 17.47 16.25 0.05
N LYS A 779 16.58 17.10 0.58
CA LYS A 779 16.26 18.42 -0.01
C LYS A 779 17.43 19.41 0.12
N ASN A 780 18.19 19.37 1.22
CA ASN A 780 19.33 20.30 1.49
C ASN A 780 20.59 20.10 0.61
N ARG A 781 20.50 19.38 -0.52
CA ARG A 781 21.61 19.24 -1.49
C ARG A 781 21.34 19.86 -2.86
N ARG A 782 20.28 20.65 -3.00
CA ARG A 782 20.07 21.52 -4.17
C ARG A 782 19.76 22.94 -3.72
N SER A 783 20.78 23.62 -3.21
CA SER A 783 20.95 25.05 -3.36
C SER A 783 22.30 25.33 -4.00
#